data_AF-A0A7C7CNH9-F1
#
_entry.id   AF-A0A7C7CNH9-F1
#
_cell.length_a   1.000
_cell.length_b   1.000
_cell.length_c   1.000
_cell.angle_alpha   90.00
_cell.angle_beta   90.00
_cell.angle_gamma   90.00
#
_symmetry.space_group_name_H-M   'P 1'
#
loop_
_entity.id
_entity.type
_entity.pdbx_description
1 polymer ?
#
loop_
_entity_poly.entity_id
_entity_poly.type
_entity_poly.pdbx_seq_one_letter_code
_entity_poly.pdbx_strand_id
1 'polypeptide(L)'
;MCGISGIVKFSRQEFDMASSLKLINEAQRHRGPDDEGYLFINNDSTELAGGKDSPESVLNGNIEYLPGKLIEDVSGEFSIGLGHRRLSILDLSSAGHQPMCSDPDTWIVFNGEVYNYLEIREELKEKGQTFTTSTDTEVILKSYHAWGTDCVDHFNGMWSFVIYDKKKNMIWGSRDITGVKPLYYCSNEDFFAFASEQKALLKAPFIEKEINPSAVFDLFAFNQIESEPESFFKGILELPPSHSFTLDLKNNKLEIWRHFKPEVNNGNEAFLETQNQAYSSEIEKLLLNAIELRLRSDVPVGSCLSGGLDSSSIVCLTNEILRKSNAESASQKVFTTSFKDSPFDESKWAQAVADQTGAEWHQTYPTKNELLDDLEDLVHCQDIPLITTRTYAQYRVMRLINENNIKVVLDGQGGDELFSGYHHHYFPYWMGLFKQGRYNTMINEMRSTRTLPSVMKYFLKSYVKNEVATIIPSGIKPGIHKSKFSEMNFLSNDFFHANIGRYKEENMAPSDSLNSVLSHEFYSGPLKYLLRCEDRCSMRFSVESRTPFSDDRDLISRLFSIPSIYKIQGGVTKKLLRNSMQAHIPEVIANREDKMGFMTPNNDWIREIKDEVRHYFEADTTGMLDKSLILKEYDNYFNPSSKEENFRIFKFMSFVVWLKVFELN
;
A
#
# COMPACT_ATOMS: atom_id res chain seq x y z
N MET A 1 5.79 -7.25 10.96
CA MET A 1 6.13 -6.82 9.58
C MET A 1 7.57 -7.13 9.21
N CYS A 2 7.79 -7.70 8.05
CA CYS A 2 9.10 -8.29 7.71
C CYS A 2 9.60 -7.82 6.34
N GLY A 3 10.86 -8.12 6.05
CA GLY A 3 11.39 -8.16 4.69
C GLY A 3 11.53 -9.60 4.24
N ILE A 4 11.05 -9.95 3.05
CA ILE A 4 11.33 -11.25 2.43
C ILE A 4 12.17 -11.04 1.17
N SER A 5 12.98 -12.02 0.84
CA SER A 5 13.77 -12.03 -0.40
C SER A 5 14.07 -13.46 -0.83
N GLY A 6 14.38 -13.64 -2.11
CA GLY A 6 14.89 -14.91 -2.59
C GLY A 6 15.41 -14.85 -4.02
N ILE A 7 16.21 -15.85 -4.35
CA ILE A 7 16.86 -16.02 -5.65
C ILE A 7 16.72 -17.49 -6.06
N VAL A 8 16.33 -17.74 -7.29
CA VAL A 8 16.34 -19.03 -7.96
C VAL A 8 17.21 -18.91 -9.19
N LYS A 9 18.20 -19.79 -9.32
CA LYS A 9 19.14 -19.81 -10.44
C LYS A 9 18.70 -20.85 -11.48
N PHE A 10 18.50 -20.41 -12.72
CA PHE A 10 18.07 -21.23 -13.85
C PHE A 10 19.24 -21.69 -14.73
N SER A 11 20.21 -20.81 -14.95
CA SER A 11 21.37 -21.09 -15.79
C SER A 11 22.64 -21.31 -14.97
N ARG A 12 23.75 -21.64 -15.65
CA ARG A 12 25.06 -21.75 -15.01
C ARG A 12 25.78 -20.41 -14.83
N GLN A 13 25.13 -19.27 -15.11
CA GLN A 13 25.75 -17.96 -14.91
C GLN A 13 26.35 -17.86 -13.51
N GLU A 14 27.62 -17.50 -13.42
CA GLU A 14 28.33 -17.43 -12.15
C GLU A 14 27.99 -16.11 -11.45
N PHE A 15 27.22 -16.20 -10.37
CA PHE A 15 27.12 -15.17 -9.35
C PHE A 15 27.11 -15.84 -7.97
N ASP A 16 27.67 -15.15 -6.98
CA ASP A 16 27.64 -15.59 -5.59
C ASP A 16 26.24 -15.36 -5.01
N MET A 17 25.48 -16.46 -4.85
CA MET A 17 24.12 -16.41 -4.33
C MET A 17 24.07 -15.95 -2.88
N ALA A 18 25.02 -16.37 -2.03
CA ALA A 18 25.02 -16.01 -0.61
C ALA A 18 25.29 -14.52 -0.45
N SER A 19 26.32 -13.99 -1.12
CA SER A 19 26.62 -12.57 -1.10
C SER A 19 25.50 -11.72 -1.71
N SER A 20 24.91 -12.17 -2.82
CA SER A 20 23.81 -11.43 -3.48
C SER A 20 22.56 -11.39 -2.60
N LEU A 21 22.15 -12.53 -2.02
CA LEU A 21 20.99 -12.60 -1.15
C LEU A 21 21.20 -11.76 0.13
N LYS A 22 22.41 -11.79 0.70
CA LYS A 22 22.77 -10.93 1.85
C LYS A 22 22.54 -9.45 1.52
N LEU A 23 23.03 -8.98 0.37
CA LEU A 23 22.87 -7.57 -0.04
C LEU A 23 21.40 -7.18 -0.23
N ILE A 24 20.58 -8.06 -0.82
CA ILE A 24 19.14 -7.86 -0.96
C ILE A 24 18.48 -7.79 0.43
N ASN A 25 18.83 -8.70 1.33
CA ASN A 25 18.22 -8.80 2.66
C ASN A 25 18.63 -7.62 3.57
N GLU A 26 19.90 -7.20 3.53
CA GLU A 26 20.42 -6.05 4.28
C GLU A 26 19.76 -4.74 3.87
N ALA A 27 19.42 -4.57 2.59
CA ALA A 27 18.68 -3.39 2.10
C ALA A 27 17.25 -3.29 2.63
N GLN A 28 16.74 -4.35 3.27
CA GLN A 28 15.43 -4.40 3.90
C GLN A 28 15.51 -4.41 5.43
N ARG A 29 16.69 -4.17 6.02
CA ARG A 29 16.91 -4.19 7.47
C ARG A 29 15.96 -3.27 8.25
N HIS A 30 15.57 -2.11 7.70
CA HIS A 30 14.60 -1.21 8.34
C HIS A 30 13.23 -1.87 8.55
N ARG A 31 12.86 -2.83 7.70
CA ARG A 31 11.59 -3.55 7.83
C ARG A 31 11.61 -4.53 8.99
N GLY A 32 12.75 -5.13 9.28
CA GLY A 32 12.90 -6.16 10.30
C GLY A 32 14.26 -6.09 10.97
N PRO A 33 14.43 -5.21 11.97
CA PRO A 33 15.70 -5.03 12.66
C PRO A 33 15.93 -6.05 13.79
N ASP A 34 14.93 -6.84 14.19
CA ASP A 34 14.96 -7.65 15.40
C ASP A 34 15.67 -9.01 15.19
N ASP A 35 15.68 -9.53 13.95
CA ASP A 35 16.32 -10.80 13.58
C ASP A 35 16.47 -10.89 12.04
N GLU A 36 17.31 -11.81 11.56
CA GLU A 36 17.50 -12.14 10.15
C GLU A 36 17.85 -13.61 9.95
N GLY A 37 17.45 -14.20 8.83
CA GLY A 37 17.74 -15.60 8.53
C GLY A 37 17.83 -15.89 7.04
N TYR A 38 18.52 -16.97 6.72
CA TYR A 38 18.84 -17.39 5.36
C TYR A 38 18.73 -18.90 5.20
N LEU A 39 18.19 -19.32 4.06
CA LEU A 39 18.12 -20.71 3.61
C LEU A 39 18.78 -20.80 2.25
N PHE A 40 19.70 -21.75 2.08
CA PHE A 40 20.33 -22.06 0.80
C PHE A 40 20.15 -23.52 0.47
N ILE A 41 19.75 -23.82 -0.76
CA ILE A 41 19.44 -25.17 -1.21
C ILE A 41 20.18 -25.47 -2.51
N ASN A 42 20.71 -26.68 -2.59
CA ASN A 42 21.07 -27.33 -3.84
C ASN A 42 20.45 -28.75 -3.87
N ASN A 43 20.80 -29.56 -4.87
CA ASN A 43 20.21 -30.90 -5.03
C ASN A 43 20.44 -31.82 -3.81
N ASP A 44 21.59 -31.67 -3.13
CA ASP A 44 22.08 -32.63 -2.13
C ASP A 44 22.20 -32.05 -0.71
N SER A 45 22.11 -30.73 -0.55
CA SER A 45 22.27 -30.04 0.73
C SER A 45 21.30 -28.88 0.92
N THR A 46 20.94 -28.68 2.19
CA THR A 46 20.23 -27.52 2.70
C THR A 46 21.12 -26.87 3.75
N GLU A 47 21.43 -25.59 3.61
CA GLU A 47 22.19 -24.81 4.58
C GLU A 47 21.34 -23.69 5.16
N LEU A 48 21.39 -23.56 6.49
CA LEU A 48 20.76 -22.49 7.24
C LEU A 48 21.84 -21.56 7.78
N ALA A 49 21.57 -20.26 7.74
CA ALA A 49 22.46 -19.26 8.31
C ALA A 49 21.67 -18.11 8.94
N GLY A 50 22.22 -17.58 10.03
CA GLY A 50 21.84 -16.28 10.58
C GLY A 50 22.74 -15.18 10.02
N GLY A 51 22.49 -13.95 10.43
CA GLY A 51 23.38 -12.82 10.19
C GLY A 51 23.72 -12.08 11.48
N LYS A 52 24.28 -10.88 11.33
CA LYS A 52 24.74 -10.05 12.46
C LYS A 52 23.62 -9.60 13.38
N ASP A 53 22.39 -9.50 12.86
CA ASP A 53 21.22 -9.12 13.65
C ASP A 53 20.49 -10.32 14.27
N SER A 54 20.93 -11.56 13.99
CA SER A 54 20.32 -12.75 14.58
C SER A 54 20.59 -12.84 16.09
N PRO A 55 19.57 -12.98 16.95
CA PRO A 55 19.75 -13.14 18.38
C PRO A 55 20.53 -14.42 18.75
N GLU A 56 21.22 -14.42 19.88
CA GLU A 56 21.90 -15.64 20.38
C GLU A 56 20.93 -16.81 20.60
N SER A 57 19.67 -16.53 20.96
CA SER A 57 18.62 -17.55 21.13
C SER A 57 18.20 -18.22 19.82
N VAL A 58 18.47 -17.57 18.68
CA VAL A 58 18.30 -18.13 17.33
C VAL A 58 19.54 -18.96 16.98
N LEU A 59 20.75 -18.39 17.10
CA LEU A 59 22.00 -19.05 16.71
C LEU A 59 22.35 -20.30 17.55
N ASN A 60 21.94 -20.33 18.81
CA ASN A 60 22.19 -21.45 19.74
C ASN A 60 20.92 -22.24 20.07
N GLY A 61 19.84 -22.05 19.32
CA GLY A 61 18.57 -22.71 19.58
C GLY A 61 18.53 -24.16 19.10
N ASN A 62 17.56 -24.92 19.62
CA ASN A 62 17.39 -26.36 19.34
C ASN A 62 16.18 -26.67 18.43
N ILE A 63 15.65 -25.67 17.73
CA ILE A 63 14.56 -25.85 16.76
C ILE A 63 15.18 -26.15 15.40
N GLU A 64 14.61 -27.10 14.66
CA GLU A 64 15.21 -27.69 13.45
C GLU A 64 15.59 -26.67 12.36
N TYR A 65 14.79 -25.63 12.18
CA TYR A 65 15.03 -24.56 11.19
C TYR A 65 15.86 -23.39 11.72
N LEU A 66 16.44 -23.48 12.93
CA LEU A 66 17.33 -22.45 13.42
C LEU A 66 18.75 -22.62 12.86
N PRO A 67 19.40 -21.52 12.47
CA PRO A 67 20.75 -21.57 11.95
C PRO A 67 21.77 -21.83 13.06
N GLY A 68 22.74 -22.70 12.78
CA GLY A 68 23.88 -22.96 13.68
C GLY A 68 25.16 -22.21 13.30
N LYS A 69 25.10 -21.34 12.29
CA LYS A 69 26.24 -20.58 11.76
C LYS A 69 25.81 -19.24 11.17
N LEU A 70 26.78 -18.37 10.93
CA LEU A 70 26.56 -17.09 10.26
C LEU A 70 26.66 -17.22 8.73
N ILE A 71 26.06 -16.28 8.02
CA ILE A 71 26.08 -16.23 6.55
C ILE A 71 27.50 -16.10 5.99
N GLU A 72 28.43 -15.49 6.74
CA GLU A 72 29.84 -15.42 6.38
C GLU A 72 30.52 -16.79 6.32
N ASP A 73 29.97 -17.79 7.01
CA ASP A 73 30.46 -19.18 7.04
C ASP A 73 29.69 -20.08 6.03
N VAL A 74 28.87 -19.49 5.16
CA VAL A 74 28.20 -20.20 4.07
C VAL A 74 29.14 -20.24 2.87
N SER A 75 29.36 -21.45 2.35
CA SER A 75 30.19 -21.67 1.16
C SER A 75 29.64 -22.82 0.35
N GLY A 76 29.61 -22.68 -0.97
CA GLY A 76 29.10 -23.70 -1.87
C GLY A 76 28.33 -23.13 -3.05
N GLU A 77 27.91 -24.01 -3.95
CA GLU A 77 27.00 -23.65 -5.03
C GLU A 77 25.57 -23.98 -4.65
N PHE A 78 24.69 -23.00 -4.83
CA PHE A 78 23.27 -23.08 -4.49
C PHE A 78 22.41 -22.73 -5.71
N SER A 79 21.27 -23.41 -5.83
CA SER A 79 20.27 -23.12 -6.87
C SER A 79 19.12 -22.29 -6.35
N ILE A 80 18.88 -22.28 -5.04
CA ILE A 80 17.81 -21.53 -4.39
C ILE A 80 18.35 -20.89 -3.11
N GLY A 81 18.02 -19.62 -2.91
CA GLY A 81 18.26 -18.89 -1.67
C GLY A 81 16.99 -18.16 -1.22
N LEU A 82 16.62 -18.27 0.06
CA LEU A 82 15.53 -17.49 0.69
C LEU A 82 16.10 -16.69 1.87
N GLY A 83 15.73 -15.42 1.97
CA GLY A 83 16.18 -14.50 3.01
C GLY A 83 15.00 -13.82 3.71
N HIS A 84 15.15 -13.60 5.02
CA HIS A 84 14.14 -12.96 5.85
C HIS A 84 14.75 -11.89 6.78
N ARG A 85 14.01 -10.80 6.98
CA ARG A 85 14.24 -9.77 8.00
C ARG A 85 13.02 -9.71 8.90
N ARG A 86 13.19 -9.88 10.20
CA ARG A 86 12.06 -10.00 11.15
C ARG A 86 11.87 -8.74 11.99
N LEU A 87 10.63 -8.28 12.08
CA LEU A 87 10.13 -7.46 13.20
C LEU A 87 9.26 -8.37 14.06
N SER A 88 9.67 -8.60 15.30
CA SER A 88 9.00 -9.54 16.20
C SER A 88 7.76 -8.88 16.81
N ILE A 89 6.57 -9.38 16.43
CA ILE A 89 5.25 -8.87 16.85
C ILE A 89 4.42 -9.97 17.50
N LEU A 90 4.28 -11.11 16.81
CA LEU A 90 3.72 -12.35 17.36
C LEU A 90 4.86 -13.32 17.66
N ASP A 91 4.77 -13.99 18.81
CA ASP A 91 5.72 -14.97 19.34
C ASP A 91 7.16 -14.43 19.36
N LEU A 92 7.50 -13.63 20.37
CA LEU A 92 8.82 -12.96 20.47
C LEU A 92 10.01 -13.92 20.69
N SER A 93 9.76 -15.24 20.72
CA SER A 93 10.80 -16.25 20.89
C SER A 93 11.53 -16.57 19.57
N SER A 94 12.53 -17.45 19.65
CA SER A 94 13.20 -17.98 18.46
C SER A 94 12.31 -18.89 17.61
N ALA A 95 11.15 -19.33 18.12
CA ALA A 95 10.19 -20.13 17.35
C ALA A 95 9.52 -19.37 16.20
N GLY A 96 9.60 -18.03 16.20
CA GLY A 96 9.15 -17.22 15.05
C GLY A 96 10.24 -16.89 14.03
N HIS A 97 11.44 -17.47 14.16
CA HIS A 97 12.51 -17.29 13.18
C HIS A 97 12.11 -17.79 11.80
N GLN A 98 12.63 -17.14 10.75
CA GLN A 98 12.39 -17.50 9.36
C GLN A 98 13.69 -17.37 8.53
N PRO A 99 13.88 -18.14 7.43
CA PRO A 99 12.93 -19.07 6.81
C PRO A 99 12.48 -20.22 7.72
N MET A 100 11.16 -20.43 7.82
CA MET A 100 10.58 -21.43 8.72
C MET A 100 10.28 -22.71 7.94
N CYS A 101 10.40 -23.87 8.57
CA CYS A 101 9.89 -25.12 8.03
C CYS A 101 9.01 -25.85 9.06
N SER A 102 7.99 -26.56 8.59
CA SER A 102 7.21 -27.50 9.42
C SER A 102 7.56 -28.96 9.16
N ASP A 103 8.25 -29.20 8.03
CA ASP A 103 8.93 -30.42 7.66
C ASP A 103 10.16 -30.05 6.80
N PRO A 104 11.18 -30.92 6.70
CA PRO A 104 12.43 -30.60 6.01
C PRO A 104 12.29 -30.24 4.51
N ASP A 105 11.14 -30.54 3.89
CA ASP A 105 10.93 -30.40 2.45
C ASP A 105 10.13 -29.14 2.09
N THR A 106 9.57 -28.41 3.07
CA THR A 106 8.70 -27.25 2.84
C THR A 106 9.12 -26.06 3.68
N TRP A 107 9.57 -25.00 3.01
CA TRP A 107 10.14 -23.81 3.63
C TRP A 107 9.36 -22.56 3.26
N ILE A 108 9.19 -21.63 4.19
CA ILE A 108 8.47 -20.37 3.98
C ILE A 108 9.30 -19.16 4.40
N VAL A 109 9.20 -18.09 3.61
CA VAL A 109 9.46 -16.72 4.05
C VAL A 109 8.17 -15.92 3.95
N PHE A 110 7.85 -15.17 4.99
CA PHE A 110 6.56 -14.50 5.16
C PHE A 110 6.72 -13.10 5.77
N ASN A 111 6.08 -12.14 5.10
CA ASN A 111 5.89 -10.77 5.55
C ASN A 111 4.39 -10.47 5.58
N GLY A 112 3.83 -10.36 6.79
CA GLY A 112 2.43 -10.07 7.01
C GLY A 112 1.92 -10.66 8.33
N GLU A 113 0.60 -10.78 8.43
CA GLU A 113 -0.15 -11.36 9.55
C GLU A 113 -1.38 -12.09 8.97
N VAL A 114 -1.59 -13.34 9.39
CA VAL A 114 -2.88 -14.05 9.19
C VAL A 114 -3.67 -13.92 10.48
N TYR A 115 -4.53 -12.91 10.59
CA TYR A 115 -5.15 -12.56 11.86
C TYR A 115 -6.07 -13.65 12.43
N ASN A 116 -6.69 -14.46 11.57
CA ASN A 116 -7.54 -15.58 11.96
C ASN A 116 -6.75 -16.91 12.14
N TYR A 117 -5.44 -16.86 12.38
CA TYR A 117 -4.60 -18.05 12.55
C TYR A 117 -5.02 -18.95 13.72
N LEU A 118 -5.63 -18.40 14.77
CA LEU A 118 -6.14 -19.19 15.90
C LEU A 118 -7.32 -20.06 15.49
N GLU A 119 -8.26 -19.48 14.73
CA GLU A 119 -9.42 -20.19 14.19
C GLU A 119 -8.99 -21.28 13.21
N ILE A 120 -8.08 -20.95 12.29
CA ILE A 120 -7.53 -21.91 11.31
C ILE A 120 -6.77 -23.03 12.03
N ARG A 121 -6.00 -22.70 13.07
CA ARG A 121 -5.26 -23.70 13.87
C ARG A 121 -6.20 -24.74 14.46
N GLU A 122 -7.34 -24.34 15.01
CA GLU A 122 -8.31 -25.30 15.55
C GLU A 122 -8.92 -26.16 14.44
N GLU A 123 -9.28 -25.59 13.28
CA GLU A 123 -9.77 -26.36 12.13
C GLU A 123 -8.72 -27.39 11.64
N LEU A 124 -7.45 -27.00 11.61
CA LEU A 124 -6.36 -27.88 11.20
C LEU A 124 -6.09 -29.00 12.22
N LYS A 125 -6.23 -28.74 13.52
CA LYS A 125 -6.15 -29.77 14.57
C LYS A 125 -7.25 -30.82 14.39
N GLU A 126 -8.47 -30.40 14.06
CA GLU A 126 -9.57 -31.33 13.75
C GLU A 126 -9.28 -32.19 12.51
N LYS A 127 -8.47 -31.68 11.57
CA LYS A 127 -7.96 -32.41 10.41
C LYS A 127 -6.69 -33.25 10.71
N GLY A 128 -6.26 -33.31 11.96
CA GLY A 128 -5.13 -34.12 12.42
C GLY A 128 -3.75 -33.48 12.30
N GLN A 129 -3.67 -32.17 12.02
CA GLN A 129 -2.40 -31.45 12.02
C GLN A 129 -1.88 -31.23 13.45
N THR A 130 -0.57 -31.32 13.61
CA THR A 130 0.13 -30.99 14.86
C THR A 130 0.97 -29.72 14.69
N PHE A 131 1.12 -28.97 15.77
CA PHE A 131 1.84 -27.69 15.80
C PHE A 131 2.99 -27.74 16.80
N THR A 132 4.07 -27.06 16.46
CA THR A 132 5.32 -26.96 17.23
C THR A 132 5.52 -25.57 17.81
N THR A 133 4.95 -24.55 17.18
CA THR A 133 5.05 -23.13 17.54
C THR A 133 3.67 -22.53 17.83
N SER A 134 3.64 -21.28 18.27
CA SER A 134 2.41 -20.50 18.42
C SER A 134 2.17 -19.52 17.26
N THR A 135 3.06 -19.51 16.27
CA THR A 135 3.04 -18.53 15.18
C THR A 135 1.92 -18.77 14.18
N ASP A 136 1.52 -17.69 13.51
CA ASP A 136 0.68 -17.72 12.31
C ASP A 136 1.45 -18.28 11.09
N THR A 137 2.77 -18.10 11.06
CA THR A 137 3.66 -18.63 10.01
C THR A 137 3.55 -20.16 9.90
N GLU A 138 3.56 -20.86 11.04
CA GLU A 138 3.36 -22.31 11.04
C GLU A 138 1.93 -22.69 10.60
N VAL A 139 0.92 -21.87 10.92
CA VAL A 139 -0.45 -22.07 10.43
C VAL A 139 -0.49 -22.03 8.92
N ILE A 140 0.20 -21.08 8.26
CA ILE A 140 0.28 -21.02 6.80
C ILE A 140 0.87 -22.32 6.22
N LEU A 141 1.99 -22.81 6.77
CA LEU A 141 2.61 -24.06 6.32
C LEU A 141 1.64 -25.25 6.48
N LYS A 142 1.01 -25.40 7.65
CA LYS A 142 0.06 -26.48 7.91
C LYS A 142 -1.20 -26.37 7.04
N SER A 143 -1.66 -25.15 6.75
CA SER A 143 -2.74 -24.92 5.80
C SER A 143 -2.36 -25.32 4.38
N TYR A 144 -1.13 -25.02 3.94
CA TYR A 144 -0.62 -25.46 2.64
C TYR A 144 -0.55 -26.99 2.52
N HIS A 145 -0.17 -27.69 3.59
CA HIS A 145 -0.21 -29.16 3.61
C HIS A 145 -1.64 -29.72 3.56
N ALA A 146 -2.60 -29.06 4.18
CA ALA A 146 -3.99 -29.52 4.25
C ALA A 146 -4.78 -29.22 2.96
N TRP A 147 -4.56 -28.06 2.35
CA TRP A 147 -5.40 -27.52 1.27
C TRP A 147 -4.62 -27.14 0.00
N GLY A 148 -3.31 -27.31 -0.02
CA GLY A 148 -2.48 -26.86 -1.15
C GLY A 148 -2.52 -25.34 -1.29
N THR A 149 -2.50 -24.85 -2.53
CA THR A 149 -2.51 -23.41 -2.82
C THR A 149 -3.84 -22.73 -2.47
N ASP A 150 -4.91 -23.50 -2.33
CA ASP A 150 -6.25 -23.01 -2.01
C ASP A 150 -6.37 -22.60 -0.53
N CYS A 151 -5.33 -22.83 0.29
CA CYS A 151 -5.34 -22.38 1.68
C CYS A 151 -5.50 -20.88 1.85
N VAL A 152 -5.13 -20.07 0.86
CA VAL A 152 -5.33 -18.61 0.88
C VAL A 152 -6.81 -18.22 0.95
N ASP A 153 -7.71 -19.12 0.53
CA ASP A 153 -9.14 -18.93 0.66
C ASP A 153 -9.65 -19.04 2.10
N HIS A 154 -8.80 -19.40 3.05
CA HIS A 154 -9.13 -19.45 4.48
C HIS A 154 -8.56 -18.25 5.25
N PHE A 155 -7.71 -17.44 4.64
CA PHE A 155 -6.98 -16.38 5.34
C PHE A 155 -7.79 -15.08 5.42
N ASN A 156 -7.76 -14.44 6.60
CA ASN A 156 -8.13 -13.05 6.81
C ASN A 156 -6.88 -12.31 7.34
N GLY A 157 -6.35 -11.39 6.54
CA GLY A 157 -5.21 -10.57 6.93
C GLY A 157 -4.46 -10.00 5.75
N MET A 158 -3.22 -9.60 6.02
CA MET A 158 -2.33 -8.93 5.09
C MET A 158 -1.07 -9.76 4.95
N TRP A 159 -0.66 -10.13 3.74
CA TRP A 159 0.42 -11.08 3.52
C TRP A 159 1.12 -10.92 2.19
N SER A 160 2.41 -11.21 2.25
CA SER A 160 3.23 -11.63 1.14
C SER A 160 4.07 -12.79 1.65
N PHE A 161 3.96 -13.96 1.04
CA PHE A 161 4.81 -15.09 1.40
C PHE A 161 5.29 -15.83 0.16
N VAL A 162 6.39 -16.55 0.32
CA VAL A 162 6.93 -17.47 -0.67
C VAL A 162 7.28 -18.78 0.01
N ILE A 163 6.76 -19.88 -0.51
CA ILE A 163 6.99 -21.24 -0.08
C ILE A 163 7.85 -21.95 -1.13
N TYR A 164 8.91 -22.60 -0.68
CA TYR A 164 9.62 -23.61 -1.44
C TYR A 164 9.13 -25.01 -1.05
N ASP A 165 8.67 -25.78 -2.04
CA ASP A 165 8.24 -27.16 -1.88
C ASP A 165 9.17 -28.08 -2.69
N LYS A 166 10.07 -28.77 -1.98
CA LYS A 166 11.06 -29.68 -2.57
C LYS A 166 10.41 -30.88 -3.25
N LYS A 167 9.32 -31.42 -2.68
CA LYS A 167 8.63 -32.59 -3.24
C LYS A 167 8.00 -32.26 -4.59
N LYS A 168 7.40 -31.07 -4.70
CA LYS A 168 6.81 -30.57 -5.94
C LYS A 168 7.84 -29.95 -6.89
N ASN A 169 9.06 -29.67 -6.45
CA ASN A 169 10.08 -28.90 -7.18
C ASN A 169 9.52 -27.55 -7.65
N MET A 170 8.97 -26.79 -6.70
CA MET A 170 8.21 -25.59 -7.01
C MET A 170 8.46 -24.51 -5.97
N ILE A 171 8.45 -23.26 -6.43
CA ILE A 171 8.25 -22.08 -5.58
C ILE A 171 6.80 -21.63 -5.76
N TRP A 172 6.10 -21.37 -4.67
CA TRP A 172 4.75 -20.82 -4.68
C TRP A 172 4.73 -19.55 -3.83
N GLY A 173 4.30 -18.43 -4.41
CA GLY A 173 4.11 -17.19 -3.68
C GLY A 173 2.67 -16.70 -3.73
N SER A 174 2.28 -15.94 -2.72
CA SER A 174 0.96 -15.31 -2.65
C SER A 174 1.05 -13.91 -2.05
N ARG A 175 0.23 -13.00 -2.56
CA ARG A 175 0.00 -11.66 -2.02
C ARG A 175 -1.48 -11.49 -1.64
N ASP A 176 -1.73 -10.74 -0.57
CA ASP A 176 -3.05 -10.55 -0.01
C ASP A 176 -4.05 -9.87 -0.96
N ILE A 177 -5.32 -9.90 -0.54
CA ILE A 177 -6.46 -9.53 -1.38
C ILE A 177 -6.37 -8.09 -1.91
N THR A 178 -5.78 -7.15 -1.19
CA THR A 178 -5.67 -5.73 -1.62
C THR A 178 -4.24 -5.28 -1.89
N GLY A 179 -3.27 -6.14 -1.60
CA GLY A 179 -1.85 -5.85 -1.77
C GLY A 179 -1.30 -4.94 -0.69
N VAL A 180 -1.81 -5.03 0.55
CA VAL A 180 -1.28 -4.30 1.71
C VAL A 180 0.22 -4.61 1.88
N LYS A 181 0.61 -5.88 1.72
CA LYS A 181 2.03 -6.25 1.77
C LYS A 181 2.64 -6.32 0.38
N PRO A 182 3.79 -5.67 0.16
CA PRO A 182 4.41 -5.65 -1.16
C PRO A 182 5.13 -6.95 -1.50
N LEU A 183 5.11 -7.31 -2.79
CA LEU A 183 5.96 -8.36 -3.35
C LEU A 183 6.35 -8.00 -4.78
N TYR A 184 7.65 -7.79 -4.99
CA TYR A 184 8.25 -7.47 -6.28
C TYR A 184 9.13 -8.62 -6.74
N TYR A 185 9.23 -8.80 -8.05
CA TYR A 185 10.04 -9.85 -8.66
C TYR A 185 10.66 -9.39 -9.98
N CYS A 186 11.72 -10.07 -10.38
CA CYS A 186 12.34 -9.95 -11.69
C CYS A 186 12.74 -11.35 -12.16
N SER A 187 12.60 -11.62 -13.45
CA SER A 187 12.88 -12.92 -14.02
C SER A 187 13.43 -12.79 -15.44
N ASN A 188 14.42 -13.61 -15.78
CA ASN A 188 14.92 -13.78 -17.14
C ASN A 188 15.30 -15.26 -17.38
N GLU A 189 16.10 -15.55 -18.40
CA GLU A 189 16.54 -16.92 -18.72
C GLU A 189 17.53 -17.50 -17.70
N ASP A 190 18.18 -16.64 -16.90
CA ASP A 190 19.25 -17.00 -15.96
C ASP A 190 18.77 -17.14 -14.51
N PHE A 191 17.75 -16.37 -14.11
CA PHE A 191 17.25 -16.37 -12.73
C PHE A 191 15.80 -15.93 -12.57
N PHE A 192 15.26 -16.18 -11.39
CA PHE A 192 14.10 -15.52 -10.81
C PHE A 192 14.47 -15.00 -9.42
N ALA A 193 14.18 -13.73 -9.13
CA ALA A 193 14.42 -13.14 -7.82
C ALA A 193 13.22 -12.33 -7.35
N PHE A 194 13.01 -12.28 -6.03
CA PHE A 194 11.91 -11.52 -5.41
C PHE A 194 12.36 -10.79 -4.15
N ALA A 195 11.65 -9.73 -3.80
CA ALA A 195 11.82 -9.00 -2.53
C ALA A 195 10.56 -8.21 -2.14
N SER A 196 10.47 -7.77 -0.88
CA SER A 196 9.41 -6.85 -0.43
C SER A 196 9.61 -5.40 -0.95
N GLU A 197 10.82 -5.01 -1.31
CA GLU A 197 11.13 -3.66 -1.82
C GLU A 197 11.88 -3.70 -3.15
N GLN A 198 11.56 -2.77 -4.06
CA GLN A 198 12.20 -2.73 -5.38
C GLN A 198 13.69 -2.40 -5.23
N LYS A 199 14.02 -1.48 -4.32
CA LYS A 199 15.42 -1.10 -4.03
C LYS A 199 16.28 -2.24 -3.50
N ALA A 200 15.67 -3.27 -2.93
CA ALA A 200 16.39 -4.44 -2.43
C ALA A 200 16.90 -5.30 -3.59
N LEU A 201 16.08 -5.52 -4.62
CA LEU A 201 16.47 -6.24 -5.83
C LEU A 201 17.65 -5.55 -6.55
N LEU A 202 17.66 -4.21 -6.59
CA LEU A 202 18.74 -3.43 -7.19
C LEU A 202 20.11 -3.58 -6.50
N LYS A 203 20.18 -4.23 -5.34
CA LYS A 203 21.46 -4.56 -4.69
C LYS A 203 22.10 -5.84 -5.23
N ALA A 204 21.36 -6.66 -5.96
CA ALA A 204 21.92 -7.84 -6.60
C ALA A 204 22.80 -7.40 -7.79
N PRO A 205 24.07 -7.85 -7.88
CA PRO A 205 24.99 -7.41 -8.91
C PRO A 205 24.62 -7.87 -10.34
N PHE A 206 23.73 -8.85 -10.46
CA PHE A 206 23.23 -9.38 -11.73
C PHE A 206 21.91 -8.73 -12.18
N ILE A 207 21.35 -7.79 -11.40
CA ILE A 207 20.17 -7.02 -11.78
C ILE A 207 20.62 -5.65 -12.25
N GLU A 208 20.34 -5.34 -13.51
CA GLU A 208 20.69 -4.05 -14.11
C GLU A 208 19.81 -2.93 -13.56
N LYS A 209 20.44 -1.80 -13.26
CA LYS A 209 19.79 -0.62 -12.70
C LYS A 209 19.42 0.34 -13.81
N GLU A 210 18.25 0.13 -14.41
CA GLU A 210 17.74 0.93 -15.53
C GLU A 210 16.41 1.62 -15.20
N ILE A 211 16.23 2.85 -15.69
CA ILE A 211 14.96 3.59 -15.59
C ILE A 211 13.93 2.96 -16.53
N ASN A 212 12.69 2.77 -16.06
CA ASN A 212 11.55 2.49 -16.93
C ASN A 212 11.03 3.78 -17.58
N PRO A 213 11.25 4.01 -18.89
CA PRO A 213 10.78 5.23 -19.55
C PRO A 213 9.25 5.33 -19.59
N SER A 214 8.52 4.21 -19.58
CA SER A 214 7.05 4.20 -19.59
C SER A 214 6.50 4.77 -18.27
N ALA A 215 7.06 4.36 -17.14
CA ALA A 215 6.66 4.87 -15.82
C ALA A 215 6.94 6.38 -15.67
N VAL A 216 8.08 6.85 -16.18
CA VAL A 216 8.41 8.29 -16.20
C VAL A 216 7.47 9.05 -17.13
N PHE A 217 7.13 8.49 -18.28
CA PHE A 217 6.15 9.09 -19.19
C PHE A 217 4.79 9.23 -18.51
N ASP A 218 4.29 8.20 -17.84
CA ASP A 218 2.97 8.23 -17.17
C ASP A 218 2.94 9.26 -16.02
N LEU A 219 4.04 9.40 -15.27
CA LEU A 219 4.20 10.42 -14.22
C LEU A 219 4.06 11.84 -14.76
N PHE A 220 4.74 12.15 -15.86
CA PHE A 220 4.78 13.50 -16.40
C PHE A 220 3.69 13.80 -17.43
N ALA A 221 3.12 12.80 -18.10
CA ALA A 221 2.03 12.98 -19.05
C ALA A 221 0.66 12.92 -18.36
N PHE A 222 0.48 12.02 -17.40
CA PHE A 222 -0.83 11.67 -16.84
C PHE A 222 -0.98 11.96 -15.34
N ASN A 223 0.12 12.32 -14.64
CA ASN A 223 0.18 12.37 -13.17
C ASN A 223 -0.18 11.02 -12.53
N GLN A 224 0.24 9.93 -13.18
CA GLN A 224 0.01 8.57 -12.71
C GLN A 224 1.32 7.94 -12.30
N ILE A 225 1.24 7.09 -11.29
CA ILE A 225 2.33 6.27 -10.79
C ILE A 225 1.78 4.87 -10.61
N GLU A 226 2.61 3.87 -10.89
CA GLU A 226 2.25 2.46 -10.71
C GLU A 226 1.02 2.02 -11.51
N SER A 227 0.82 2.63 -12.69
CA SER A 227 -0.22 2.33 -13.69
C SER A 227 -0.08 0.94 -14.30
N GLU A 228 1.14 0.42 -14.37
CA GLU A 228 1.49 -0.87 -14.95
C GLU A 228 2.11 -1.82 -13.90
N PRO A 229 2.15 -3.14 -14.16
CA PRO A 229 2.87 -4.08 -13.31
C PRO A 229 4.39 -3.82 -13.23
N GLU A 230 5.00 -3.30 -14.29
CA GLU A 230 6.42 -2.95 -14.31
C GLU A 230 6.67 -1.62 -13.59
N SER A 231 7.65 -1.63 -12.69
CA SER A 231 7.95 -0.51 -11.80
C SER A 231 8.69 0.65 -12.48
N PHE A 232 9.12 1.64 -11.69
CA PHE A 232 10.02 2.70 -12.16
C PHE A 232 11.43 2.20 -12.53
N PHE A 233 11.77 0.99 -12.09
CA PHE A 233 12.97 0.27 -12.49
C PHE A 233 12.58 -0.79 -13.52
N LYS A 234 13.23 -0.74 -14.68
CA LYS A 234 12.96 -1.65 -15.80
C LYS A 234 13.28 -3.10 -15.41
N GLY A 235 12.43 -4.03 -15.80
CA GLY A 235 12.55 -5.46 -15.49
C GLY A 235 12.12 -5.86 -14.07
N ILE A 236 11.77 -4.91 -13.20
CA ILE A 236 11.21 -5.20 -11.88
C ILE A 236 9.69 -5.06 -11.94
N LEU A 237 8.99 -6.16 -11.72
CA LEU A 237 7.53 -6.26 -11.72
C LEU A 237 6.99 -6.38 -10.31
N GLU A 238 5.78 -5.87 -10.10
CA GLU A 238 5.01 -6.06 -8.90
C GLU A 238 4.02 -7.24 -9.07
N LEU A 239 3.94 -8.15 -8.09
CA LEU A 239 2.86 -9.15 -8.06
C LEU A 239 1.55 -8.43 -7.73
N PRO A 240 0.50 -8.44 -8.58
CA PRO A 240 -0.69 -7.63 -8.32
C PRO A 240 -1.47 -8.08 -7.07
N PRO A 241 -2.29 -7.20 -6.47
CA PRO A 241 -3.24 -7.57 -5.40
C PRO A 241 -4.09 -8.78 -5.75
N SER A 242 -4.44 -9.62 -4.78
CA SER A 242 -5.22 -10.86 -4.97
C SER A 242 -4.57 -11.89 -5.91
N HIS A 243 -3.25 -11.85 -6.13
CA HIS A 243 -2.57 -12.81 -7.00
C HIS A 243 -1.61 -13.72 -6.25
N SER A 244 -1.48 -14.92 -6.80
CA SER A 244 -0.48 -15.92 -6.44
C SER A 244 0.33 -16.27 -7.69
N PHE A 245 1.50 -16.84 -7.48
CA PHE A 245 2.32 -17.37 -8.57
C PHE A 245 2.93 -18.71 -8.21
N THR A 246 3.19 -19.53 -9.21
CA THR A 246 4.03 -20.72 -9.12
C THR A 246 5.19 -20.58 -10.09
N LEU A 247 6.36 -21.04 -9.65
CA LEU A 247 7.52 -21.22 -10.50
C LEU A 247 7.90 -22.71 -10.43
N ASP A 248 7.68 -23.41 -11.54
CA ASP A 248 8.12 -24.80 -11.71
C ASP A 248 9.62 -24.82 -11.96
N LEU A 249 10.38 -25.45 -11.06
CA LEU A 249 11.84 -25.45 -11.08
C LEU A 249 12.42 -26.44 -12.10
N LYS A 250 11.60 -27.28 -12.74
CA LYS A 250 12.06 -28.21 -13.78
C LYS A 250 12.13 -27.57 -15.15
N ASN A 251 11.22 -26.64 -15.43
CA ASN A 251 11.10 -25.98 -16.74
C ASN A 251 11.18 -24.45 -16.67
N ASN A 252 11.40 -23.89 -15.46
CA ASN A 252 11.50 -22.47 -15.17
C ASN A 252 10.26 -21.67 -15.59
N LYS A 253 9.09 -22.28 -15.53
CA LYS A 253 7.83 -21.65 -15.94
C LYS A 253 7.18 -20.93 -14.77
N LEU A 254 7.03 -19.61 -14.92
CA LEU A 254 6.25 -18.76 -14.02
C LEU A 254 4.79 -18.70 -14.47
N GLU A 255 3.86 -19.06 -13.59
CA GLU A 255 2.42 -18.89 -13.80
C GLU A 255 1.86 -17.97 -12.71
N ILE A 256 1.11 -16.96 -13.10
CA ILE A 256 0.49 -15.98 -12.19
C ILE A 256 -1.03 -16.05 -12.38
N TRP A 257 -1.78 -16.15 -11.28
CA TRP A 257 -3.23 -16.15 -11.32
C TRP A 257 -3.83 -15.33 -10.18
N ARG A 258 -5.06 -14.86 -10.41
CA ARG A 258 -5.85 -14.16 -9.39
C ARG A 258 -6.58 -15.18 -8.52
N HIS A 259 -6.32 -15.20 -7.22
CA HIS A 259 -6.98 -16.10 -6.26
C HIS A 259 -8.26 -15.52 -5.67
N PHE A 260 -8.36 -14.19 -5.58
CA PHE A 260 -9.54 -13.54 -4.99
C PHE A 260 -10.15 -12.47 -5.91
N LYS A 261 -11.48 -12.48 -6.04
CA LYS A 261 -12.25 -11.43 -6.69
C LYS A 261 -13.61 -11.30 -6.01
N PRO A 262 -13.96 -10.14 -5.42
CA PRO A 262 -15.25 -10.01 -4.75
C PRO A 262 -16.40 -9.97 -5.74
N GLU A 263 -17.56 -10.45 -5.31
CA GLU A 263 -18.82 -10.19 -6.00
C GLU A 263 -19.22 -8.72 -5.82
N VAL A 264 -19.50 -8.04 -6.94
CA VAL A 264 -19.85 -6.62 -6.95
C VAL A 264 -21.32 -6.46 -7.32
N ASN A 265 -22.13 -6.00 -6.38
CA ASN A 265 -23.55 -5.74 -6.60
C ASN A 265 -23.74 -4.46 -7.41
N ASN A 266 -24.03 -4.63 -8.71
CA ASN A 266 -24.39 -3.55 -9.63
C ASN A 266 -25.91 -3.42 -9.82
N GLY A 267 -26.69 -4.08 -8.96
CA GLY A 267 -28.14 -4.24 -9.06
C GLY A 267 -28.96 -3.01 -8.70
N ASN A 268 -30.26 -3.12 -9.01
CA ASN A 268 -31.24 -2.04 -8.96
C ASN A 268 -32.22 -2.26 -7.81
N GLU A 269 -31.76 -1.98 -6.59
CA GLU A 269 -32.59 -2.14 -5.40
C GLU A 269 -33.21 -0.79 -4.98
N ALA A 270 -34.47 -0.82 -4.56
CA ALA A 270 -35.13 0.33 -3.96
C ALA A 270 -34.55 0.56 -2.55
N PHE A 271 -34.45 1.81 -2.13
CA PHE A 271 -34.04 2.11 -0.77
C PHE A 271 -35.14 1.66 0.21
N LEU A 272 -34.75 0.87 1.20
CA LEU A 272 -35.61 0.43 2.30
C LEU A 272 -34.91 0.75 3.63
N GLU A 273 -35.58 1.49 4.50
CA GLU A 273 -35.01 1.90 5.79
C GLU A 273 -34.74 0.71 6.71
N THR A 274 -35.62 -0.30 6.70
CA THR A 274 -35.42 -1.55 7.45
C THR A 274 -34.14 -2.26 7.02
N GLN A 275 -33.87 -2.26 5.71
CA GLN A 275 -32.65 -2.85 5.16
C GLN A 275 -31.42 -2.01 5.48
N ASN A 276 -31.54 -0.67 5.45
CA ASN A 276 -30.48 0.24 5.85
C ASN A 276 -30.04 -0.01 7.30
N GLN A 277 -31.00 -0.19 8.22
CA GLN A 277 -30.72 -0.53 9.62
C GLN A 277 -30.05 -1.90 9.76
N ALA A 278 -30.52 -2.91 9.03
CA ALA A 278 -29.92 -4.24 9.02
C ALA A 278 -28.46 -4.20 8.53
N TYR A 279 -28.20 -3.54 7.39
CA TYR A 279 -26.85 -3.34 6.88
C TYR A 279 -25.99 -2.54 7.85
N SER A 280 -26.52 -1.49 8.47
CA SER A 280 -25.74 -0.67 9.40
C SER A 280 -25.27 -1.49 10.61
N SER A 281 -26.15 -2.30 11.21
CA SER A 281 -25.82 -3.18 12.34
C SER A 281 -24.88 -4.33 11.93
N GLU A 282 -25.02 -4.86 10.72
CA GLU A 282 -24.11 -5.89 10.20
C GLU A 282 -22.70 -5.34 9.99
N ILE A 283 -22.57 -4.17 9.35
CA ILE A 283 -21.28 -3.51 9.11
C ILE A 283 -20.61 -3.08 10.43
N GLU A 284 -21.38 -2.62 11.41
CA GLU A 284 -20.86 -2.33 12.76
C GLU A 284 -20.18 -3.56 13.36
N LYS A 285 -20.84 -4.74 13.31
CA LYS A 285 -20.28 -6.00 13.82
C LYS A 285 -19.06 -6.46 13.04
N LEU A 286 -19.10 -6.37 11.71
CA LEU A 286 -17.97 -6.76 10.87
C LEU A 286 -16.75 -5.86 11.12
N LEU A 287 -16.96 -4.55 11.26
CA LEU A 287 -15.88 -3.63 11.59
C LEU A 287 -15.32 -3.86 13.00
N LEU A 288 -16.18 -4.14 13.98
CA LEU A 288 -15.74 -4.53 15.33
C LEU A 288 -14.87 -5.79 15.29
N ASN A 289 -15.31 -6.83 14.59
CA ASN A 289 -14.55 -8.07 14.42
C ASN A 289 -13.23 -7.86 13.68
N ALA A 290 -13.25 -7.04 12.62
CA ALA A 290 -12.04 -6.69 11.87
C ALA A 290 -11.00 -6.01 12.78
N ILE A 291 -11.43 -5.09 13.65
CA ILE A 291 -10.54 -4.42 14.61
C ILE A 291 -10.07 -5.42 15.68
N GLU A 292 -10.94 -6.24 16.24
CA GLU A 292 -10.59 -7.23 17.27
C GLU A 292 -9.50 -8.21 16.79
N LEU A 293 -9.62 -8.72 15.56
CA LEU A 293 -8.61 -9.55 14.92
C LEU A 293 -7.25 -8.84 14.82
N ARG A 294 -7.26 -7.54 14.50
CA ARG A 294 -6.05 -6.70 14.33
C ARG A 294 -5.47 -6.19 15.64
N LEU A 295 -6.14 -6.42 16.76
CA LEU A 295 -5.59 -6.15 18.10
C LEU A 295 -4.79 -7.33 18.67
N ARG A 296 -4.79 -8.51 18.01
CA ARG A 296 -3.96 -9.66 18.39
C ARG A 296 -2.47 -9.31 18.20
N SER A 297 -1.75 -9.11 19.29
CA SER A 297 -0.33 -8.73 19.27
C SER A 297 0.33 -9.03 20.62
N ASP A 298 1.61 -9.44 20.61
CA ASP A 298 2.42 -9.59 21.83
C ASP A 298 3.19 -8.29 22.17
N VAL A 299 3.00 -7.22 21.38
CA VAL A 299 3.60 -5.90 21.59
C VAL A 299 2.53 -4.81 21.68
N PRO A 300 2.84 -3.63 22.26
CA PRO A 300 1.87 -2.54 22.36
C PRO A 300 1.33 -2.06 21.01
N VAL A 301 0.01 -1.83 20.96
CA VAL A 301 -0.73 -1.37 19.78
C VAL A 301 -1.22 0.07 19.99
N GLY A 302 -1.00 0.93 19.01
CA GLY A 302 -1.54 2.30 18.93
C GLY A 302 -2.51 2.49 17.76
N SER A 303 -2.90 3.75 17.48
CA SER A 303 -3.69 4.07 16.29
C SER A 303 -3.37 5.44 15.70
N CYS A 304 -3.47 5.56 14.39
CA CYS A 304 -3.45 6.83 13.69
C CYS A 304 -4.82 7.53 13.85
N LEU A 305 -4.81 8.83 14.15
CA LEU A 305 -6.02 9.63 14.35
C LEU A 305 -5.94 10.93 13.54
N SER A 306 -6.69 11.02 12.44
CA SER A 306 -6.78 12.24 11.63
C SER A 306 -7.94 13.17 12.05
N GLY A 307 -8.90 12.65 12.82
CA GLY A 307 -10.19 13.31 13.03
C GLY A 307 -11.17 13.17 11.85
N GLY A 308 -10.83 12.35 10.84
CA GLY A 308 -11.75 11.84 9.83
C GLY A 308 -12.62 10.69 10.35
N LEU A 309 -13.72 10.41 9.65
CA LEU A 309 -14.70 9.38 10.04
C LEU A 309 -14.03 8.00 10.25
N ASP A 310 -13.16 7.59 9.34
CA ASP A 310 -12.57 6.25 9.31
C ASP A 310 -11.64 5.99 10.52
N SER A 311 -10.65 6.88 10.72
CA SER A 311 -9.76 6.78 11.88
C SER A 311 -10.50 6.95 13.21
N SER A 312 -11.54 7.79 13.24
CA SER A 312 -12.35 7.98 14.46
C SER A 312 -13.13 6.71 14.81
N SER A 313 -13.71 6.04 13.81
CA SER A 313 -14.37 4.75 13.99
C SER A 313 -13.42 3.70 14.56
N ILE A 314 -12.19 3.60 14.03
CA ILE A 314 -11.17 2.68 14.54
C ILE A 314 -10.84 2.99 16.01
N VAL A 315 -10.54 4.25 16.34
CA VAL A 315 -10.14 4.66 17.69
C VAL A 315 -11.27 4.44 18.70
N CYS A 316 -12.51 4.81 18.36
CA CYS A 316 -13.65 4.64 19.25
C CYS A 316 -13.95 3.15 19.52
N LEU A 317 -13.99 2.32 18.46
CA LEU A 317 -14.24 0.87 18.63
C LEU A 317 -13.09 0.16 19.34
N THR A 318 -11.83 0.55 19.08
CA THR A 318 -10.67 -0.01 19.80
C THR A 318 -10.79 0.27 21.30
N ASN A 319 -11.11 1.51 21.68
CA ASN A 319 -11.33 1.87 23.08
C ASN A 319 -12.49 1.07 23.71
N GLU A 320 -13.57 0.78 22.98
CA GLU A 320 -14.64 -0.08 23.48
C GLU A 320 -14.20 -1.52 23.72
N ILE A 321 -13.40 -2.09 22.81
CA ILE A 321 -12.83 -3.43 22.97
C ILE A 321 -11.93 -3.49 24.21
N LEU A 322 -11.01 -2.52 24.36
CA LEU A 322 -10.08 -2.44 25.49
C LEU A 322 -10.80 -2.26 26.84
N ARG A 323 -11.89 -1.48 26.88
CA ARG A 323 -12.71 -1.33 28.10
C ARG A 323 -13.43 -2.63 28.47
N LYS A 324 -13.90 -3.40 27.49
CA LYS A 324 -14.59 -4.69 27.73
C LYS A 324 -13.63 -5.77 28.24
N SER A 325 -12.37 -5.74 27.84
CA SER A 325 -11.37 -6.74 28.23
C SER A 325 -10.76 -6.53 29.63
N ASN A 326 -11.31 -5.62 30.45
CA ASN A 326 -10.78 -5.22 31.77
C ASN A 326 -9.30 -4.80 31.73
N ALA A 327 -8.82 -4.27 30.59
CA ALA A 327 -7.50 -3.65 30.49
C ALA A 327 -7.51 -2.24 31.11
N GLU A 328 -8.07 -2.09 32.32
CA GLU A 328 -8.40 -0.83 33.01
C GLU A 328 -7.21 0.13 33.20
N SER A 329 -5.97 -0.31 32.95
CA SER A 329 -4.77 0.53 33.13
C SER A 329 -4.11 1.05 31.85
N ALA A 330 -4.53 0.60 30.65
CA ALA A 330 -3.88 1.02 29.40
C ALA A 330 -4.77 1.99 28.62
N SER A 331 -4.52 3.30 28.78
CA SER A 331 -5.04 4.29 27.82
C SER A 331 -4.43 4.01 26.45
N GLN A 332 -5.28 3.94 25.42
CA GLN A 332 -4.84 3.79 24.04
C GLN A 332 -4.02 5.00 23.63
N LYS A 333 -2.89 4.77 22.95
CA LYS A 333 -2.08 5.85 22.36
C LYS A 333 -2.55 6.16 20.95
N VAL A 334 -2.79 7.43 20.66
CA VAL A 334 -3.24 7.91 19.35
C VAL A 334 -2.33 8.98 18.80
N PHE A 335 -2.06 8.92 17.50
CA PHE A 335 -1.04 9.75 16.84
C PHE A 335 -1.62 10.58 15.71
N THR A 336 -1.31 11.87 15.67
CA THR A 336 -1.85 12.82 14.69
C THR A 336 -0.76 13.70 14.09
N THR A 337 -0.79 13.89 12.78
CA THR A 337 -0.07 14.99 12.11
C THR A 337 -0.95 16.24 12.11
N SER A 338 -0.42 17.38 12.53
CA SER A 338 -1.16 18.65 12.63
C SER A 338 -0.35 19.80 12.01
N PHE A 339 -1.05 20.81 11.50
CA PHE A 339 -0.44 21.97 10.84
C PHE A 339 -0.91 23.26 11.51
N LYS A 340 -0.15 23.79 12.48
CA LYS A 340 -0.54 25.01 13.21
C LYS A 340 -0.83 26.15 12.23
N ASP A 341 -1.92 26.87 12.50
CA ASP A 341 -2.35 28.06 11.75
C ASP A 341 -2.63 27.83 10.25
N SER A 342 -2.84 26.57 9.86
CA SER A 342 -3.16 26.17 8.49
C SER A 342 -4.66 25.91 8.31
N PRO A 343 -5.25 26.26 7.15
CA PRO A 343 -6.61 25.84 6.81
C PRO A 343 -6.77 24.32 6.68
N PHE A 344 -5.65 23.59 6.60
CA PHE A 344 -5.59 22.13 6.51
C PHE A 344 -5.53 21.43 7.87
N ASP A 345 -5.59 22.17 9.00
CA ASP A 345 -5.50 21.57 10.32
C ASP A 345 -6.80 20.88 10.74
N GLU A 346 -6.76 19.54 10.83
CA GLU A 346 -7.87 18.72 11.29
C GLU A 346 -7.80 18.40 12.81
N SER A 347 -6.80 18.93 13.54
CA SER A 347 -6.51 18.60 14.95
C SER A 347 -7.70 18.78 15.90
N LYS A 348 -8.58 19.76 15.68
CA LYS A 348 -9.81 19.99 16.49
C LYS A 348 -10.75 18.77 16.51
N TRP A 349 -10.77 18.02 15.41
CA TRP A 349 -11.62 16.83 15.27
C TRP A 349 -10.98 15.62 15.96
N ALA A 350 -9.66 15.48 15.83
CA ALA A 350 -8.90 14.47 16.57
C ALA A 350 -9.03 14.69 18.09
N GLN A 351 -8.96 15.94 18.57
CA GLN A 351 -9.17 16.27 19.99
C GLN A 351 -10.51 15.77 20.50
N ALA A 352 -11.61 15.95 19.75
CA ALA A 352 -12.93 15.49 20.18
C ALA A 352 -13.00 13.97 20.39
N VAL A 353 -12.27 13.20 19.57
CA VAL A 353 -12.17 11.74 19.69
C VAL A 353 -11.28 11.36 20.88
N ALA A 354 -10.14 12.04 21.04
CA ALA A 354 -9.25 11.83 22.18
C ALA A 354 -9.96 12.10 23.51
N ASP A 355 -10.74 13.19 23.61
CA ASP A 355 -11.50 13.56 24.80
C ASP A 355 -12.59 12.52 25.13
N GLN A 356 -13.33 12.03 24.14
CA GLN A 356 -14.37 11.02 24.35
C GLN A 356 -13.79 9.67 24.82
N THR A 357 -12.64 9.28 24.26
CA THR A 357 -12.02 7.98 24.53
C THR A 357 -11.12 8.00 25.77
N GLY A 358 -10.57 9.16 26.13
CA GLY A 358 -9.52 9.29 27.15
C GLY A 358 -8.15 8.79 26.68
N ALA A 359 -7.93 8.78 25.36
CA ALA A 359 -6.69 8.31 24.74
C ALA A 359 -5.52 9.25 25.03
N GLU A 360 -4.31 8.69 25.17
CA GLU A 360 -3.06 9.44 25.23
C GLU A 360 -2.74 9.98 23.84
N TRP A 361 -2.93 11.28 23.64
CA TRP A 361 -2.83 11.92 22.33
C TRP A 361 -1.44 12.51 22.07
N HIS A 362 -0.78 12.03 21.03
CA HIS A 362 0.52 12.50 20.57
C HIS A 362 0.39 13.20 19.21
N GLN A 363 1.12 14.31 19.05
CA GLN A 363 1.07 15.12 17.83
C GLN A 363 2.46 15.41 17.26
N THR A 364 2.54 15.49 15.94
CA THR A 364 3.72 16.02 15.21
C THR A 364 3.31 17.20 14.34
N TYR A 365 4.22 18.14 14.15
CA TYR A 365 4.01 19.37 13.39
C TYR A 365 5.09 19.53 12.30
N PRO A 366 4.96 18.82 11.17
CA PRO A 366 5.96 18.87 10.10
C PRO A 366 6.17 20.28 9.57
N THR A 367 7.41 20.64 9.30
CA THR A 367 7.80 21.94 8.76
C THR A 367 8.47 21.82 7.39
N LYS A 368 8.56 22.93 6.67
CA LYS A 368 9.25 23.01 5.37
C LYS A 368 10.75 22.65 5.45
N ASN A 369 11.42 23.00 6.55
CA ASN A 369 12.85 22.77 6.71
C ASN A 369 13.10 21.29 6.92
N GLU A 370 12.29 20.67 7.77
CA GLU A 370 12.35 19.23 7.97
C GLU A 370 11.99 18.45 6.70
N LEU A 371 11.06 18.96 5.88
CA LEU A 371 10.77 18.36 4.58
C LEU A 371 12.03 18.30 3.70
N LEU A 372 12.83 19.37 3.68
CA LEU A 372 14.09 19.40 2.93
C LEU A 372 15.11 18.41 3.49
N ASP A 373 15.26 18.37 4.82
CA ASP A 373 16.19 17.47 5.50
C ASP A 373 15.82 16.00 5.29
N ASP A 374 14.52 15.68 5.29
CA ASP A 374 13.98 14.33 5.17
C ASP A 374 13.76 13.91 3.70
N LEU A 375 13.87 14.80 2.70
CA LEU A 375 13.40 14.55 1.32
C LEU A 375 14.09 13.36 0.64
N GLU A 376 15.40 13.23 0.80
CA GLU A 376 16.16 12.13 0.19
C GLU A 376 15.79 10.78 0.82
N ASP A 377 15.66 10.74 2.14
CA ASP A 377 15.23 9.54 2.87
C ASP A 377 13.78 9.17 2.53
N LEU A 378 12.90 10.17 2.41
CA LEU A 378 11.51 10.00 2.02
C LEU A 378 11.40 9.39 0.61
N VAL A 379 12.14 9.89 -0.37
CA VAL A 379 12.12 9.34 -1.73
C VAL A 379 12.76 7.96 -1.79
N HIS A 380 13.87 7.75 -1.08
CA HIS A 380 14.51 6.44 -0.99
C HIS A 380 13.61 5.41 -0.29
N CYS A 381 12.84 5.79 0.74
CA CYS A 381 11.94 4.86 1.42
C CYS A 381 10.76 4.45 0.51
N GLN A 382 10.31 5.36 -0.36
CA GLN A 382 9.18 5.14 -1.26
C GLN A 382 9.53 4.34 -2.54
N ASP A 383 10.81 4.18 -2.85
CA ASP A 383 11.35 3.57 -4.09
C ASP A 383 11.03 4.33 -5.40
N ILE A 384 10.08 5.25 -5.38
CA ILE A 384 9.56 5.97 -6.56
C ILE A 384 9.48 7.48 -6.29
N PRO A 385 9.45 8.32 -7.34
CA PRO A 385 9.19 9.74 -7.19
C PRO A 385 7.76 10.02 -6.67
N LEU A 386 7.63 11.10 -5.91
CA LEU A 386 6.41 11.54 -5.25
C LEU A 386 5.76 12.68 -6.02
N ILE A 387 4.43 12.65 -6.10
CA ILE A 387 3.66 13.71 -6.77
C ILE A 387 3.39 14.89 -5.82
N THR A 388 3.16 14.63 -4.53
CA THR A 388 2.74 15.66 -3.55
C THR A 388 3.40 15.46 -2.19
N THR A 389 3.45 16.52 -1.37
CA THR A 389 3.96 16.46 0.01
C THR A 389 3.07 15.69 1.00
N ARG A 390 1.93 15.11 0.56
CA ARG A 390 1.03 14.36 1.45
C ARG A 390 1.70 13.16 2.10
N THR A 391 2.57 12.46 1.36
CA THR A 391 3.37 11.33 1.86
C THR A 391 4.28 11.74 3.02
N TYR A 392 4.73 13.00 3.07
CA TYR A 392 5.57 13.49 4.15
C TYR A 392 4.84 13.55 5.49
N ALA A 393 3.55 13.88 5.49
CA ALA A 393 2.74 13.86 6.71
C ALA A 393 2.61 12.43 7.28
N GLN A 394 2.55 11.40 6.43
CA GLN A 394 2.53 10.00 6.85
C GLN A 394 3.89 9.55 7.38
N TYR A 395 4.97 9.93 6.69
CA TYR A 395 6.33 9.69 7.13
C TYR A 395 6.58 10.23 8.55
N ARG A 396 6.13 11.46 8.83
CA ARG A 396 6.33 12.10 10.13
C ARG A 396 5.48 11.52 11.26
N VAL A 397 4.25 11.06 10.98
CA VAL A 397 3.45 10.38 12.02
C VAL A 397 4.04 9.02 12.36
N MET A 398 4.54 8.26 11.35
CA MET A 398 5.18 6.97 11.57
C MET A 398 6.50 7.09 12.36
N ARG A 399 7.26 8.15 12.12
CA ARG A 399 8.41 8.52 12.95
C ARG A 399 8.00 8.77 14.41
N LEU A 400 6.97 9.57 14.63
CA LEU A 400 6.45 9.87 15.98
C LEU A 400 6.01 8.58 16.71
N ILE A 401 5.35 7.66 16.01
CA ILE A 401 4.92 6.36 16.56
C ILE A 401 6.13 5.56 17.05
N ASN A 402 7.18 5.45 16.24
CA ASN A 402 8.41 4.77 16.62
C ASN A 402 9.11 5.45 17.81
N GLU A 403 9.20 6.78 17.82
CA GLU A 403 9.76 7.57 18.93
C GLU A 403 9.02 7.35 20.26
N ASN A 404 7.75 6.89 20.20
CA ASN A 404 6.93 6.52 21.36
C ASN A 404 6.95 5.01 21.68
N ASN A 405 7.87 4.24 21.09
CA ASN A 405 8.06 2.80 21.29
C ASN A 405 6.82 1.95 20.94
N ILE A 406 6.04 2.37 19.94
CA ILE A 406 4.92 1.59 19.41
C ILE A 406 5.37 0.87 18.14
N LYS A 407 5.20 -0.46 18.11
CA LYS A 407 5.56 -1.30 16.96
C LYS A 407 4.37 -1.61 16.05
N VAL A 408 3.13 -1.50 16.54
CA VAL A 408 1.92 -1.81 15.78
C VAL A 408 0.94 -0.64 15.88
N VAL A 409 0.38 -0.22 14.75
CA VAL A 409 -0.69 0.77 14.71
C VAL A 409 -1.83 0.34 13.81
N LEU A 410 -3.05 0.77 14.15
CA LEU A 410 -4.19 0.69 13.24
C LEU A 410 -4.36 2.03 12.49
N ASP A 411 -4.58 1.98 11.18
CA ASP A 411 -4.88 3.14 10.34
C ASP A 411 -6.14 2.92 9.48
N GLY A 412 -6.79 4.02 9.09
CA GLY A 412 -8.09 4.06 8.40
C GLY A 412 -8.02 3.96 6.87
N GLN A 413 -6.89 3.57 6.29
CA GLN A 413 -6.72 3.45 4.83
C GLN A 413 -7.71 2.44 4.23
N GLY A 414 -8.24 2.75 3.05
CA GLY A 414 -9.28 1.97 2.36
C GLY A 414 -10.73 2.35 2.73
N GLY A 415 -10.94 3.13 3.80
CA GLY A 415 -12.28 3.54 4.21
C GLY A 415 -12.99 4.42 3.17
N ASP A 416 -12.27 5.33 2.50
CA ASP A 416 -12.82 6.17 1.43
C ASP A 416 -13.18 5.37 0.17
N GLU A 417 -12.33 4.43 -0.26
CA GLU A 417 -12.54 3.58 -1.43
C GLU A 417 -13.63 2.52 -1.19
N LEU A 418 -13.80 2.06 0.04
CA LEU A 418 -14.80 1.02 0.36
C LEU A 418 -16.21 1.60 0.61
N PHE A 419 -16.29 2.74 1.31
CA PHE A 419 -17.56 3.39 1.71
C PHE A 419 -18.01 4.56 0.83
N SER A 420 -17.31 4.84 -0.26
CA SER A 420 -17.59 5.98 -1.13
C SER A 420 -17.37 7.33 -0.42
N GLY A 421 -16.10 7.64 -0.15
CA GLY A 421 -15.67 8.85 0.56
C GLY A 421 -15.44 10.09 -0.27
N TYR A 422 -15.02 9.92 -1.52
CA TYR A 422 -14.60 11.02 -2.37
C TYR A 422 -15.75 11.69 -3.13
N HIS A 423 -15.60 12.99 -3.41
CA HIS A 423 -16.60 13.77 -4.16
C HIS A 423 -16.77 13.30 -5.61
N HIS A 424 -15.75 12.70 -6.24
CA HIS A 424 -15.91 12.19 -7.60
C HIS A 424 -16.82 10.96 -7.68
N HIS A 425 -17.19 10.35 -6.55
CA HIS A 425 -18.15 9.25 -6.49
C HIS A 425 -19.60 9.64 -6.76
N TYR A 426 -19.97 10.92 -6.61
CA TYR A 426 -21.35 11.37 -6.84
C TYR A 426 -21.82 11.11 -8.27
N PHE A 427 -20.96 11.34 -9.26
CA PHE A 427 -21.35 11.18 -10.66
C PHE A 427 -21.55 9.73 -11.11
N PRO A 428 -20.66 8.75 -10.84
CA PRO A 428 -20.94 7.35 -11.16
C PRO A 428 -22.18 6.84 -10.40
N TYR A 429 -22.45 7.38 -9.21
CA TYR A 429 -23.71 7.13 -8.51
C TYR A 429 -24.93 7.68 -9.26
N TRP A 430 -24.92 8.95 -9.66
CA TRP A 430 -26.02 9.56 -10.44
C TRP A 430 -26.18 8.89 -11.80
N MET A 431 -25.09 8.53 -12.46
CA MET A 431 -25.11 7.82 -13.74
C MET A 431 -25.70 6.42 -13.58
N GLY A 432 -25.38 5.73 -12.48
CA GLY A 432 -26.06 4.52 -12.06
C GLY A 432 -27.57 4.75 -11.96
N LEU A 433 -28.01 5.71 -11.13
CA LEU A 433 -29.45 6.03 -10.98
C LEU A 433 -30.13 6.38 -12.32
N PHE A 434 -29.45 7.11 -13.21
CA PHE A 434 -29.94 7.45 -14.55
C PHE A 434 -30.15 6.20 -15.40
N LYS A 435 -29.13 5.34 -15.54
CA LYS A 435 -29.19 4.08 -16.30
C LYS A 435 -30.26 3.14 -15.75
N GLN A 436 -30.54 3.23 -14.45
CA GLN A 436 -31.56 2.45 -13.75
C GLN A 436 -32.98 3.05 -13.86
N GLY A 437 -33.17 4.17 -14.57
CA GLY A 437 -34.48 4.83 -14.73
C GLY A 437 -34.98 5.58 -13.49
N ARG A 438 -34.13 5.82 -12.49
CA ARG A 438 -34.49 6.44 -11.20
C ARG A 438 -34.26 7.95 -11.19
N TYR A 439 -34.80 8.64 -12.19
CA TYR A 439 -34.57 10.08 -12.42
C TYR A 439 -34.96 10.96 -11.23
N ASN A 440 -36.07 10.67 -10.56
CA ASN A 440 -36.51 11.45 -9.39
C ASN A 440 -35.53 11.33 -8.21
N THR A 441 -35.02 10.12 -7.95
CA THR A 441 -33.99 9.90 -6.92
C THR A 441 -32.71 10.65 -7.29
N MET A 442 -32.26 10.54 -8.54
CA MET A 442 -31.08 11.26 -9.04
C MET A 442 -31.20 12.78 -8.85
N ILE A 443 -32.33 13.38 -9.27
CA ILE A 443 -32.56 14.83 -9.14
C ILE A 443 -32.56 15.27 -7.67
N ASN A 444 -33.17 14.48 -6.78
CA ASN A 444 -33.18 14.77 -5.36
C ASN A 444 -31.76 14.69 -4.75
N GLU A 445 -30.98 13.66 -5.09
CA GLU A 445 -29.58 13.53 -4.66
C GLU A 445 -28.72 14.69 -5.15
N MET A 446 -28.84 15.08 -6.42
CA MET A 446 -28.11 16.22 -6.99
C MET A 446 -28.45 17.52 -6.26
N ARG A 447 -29.73 17.77 -5.95
CA ARG A 447 -30.18 18.97 -5.23
C ARG A 447 -29.67 19.03 -3.79
N SER A 448 -29.57 17.88 -3.12
CA SER A 448 -29.08 17.78 -1.75
C SER A 448 -27.55 17.85 -1.64
N THR A 449 -26.83 17.66 -2.76
CA THR A 449 -25.37 17.68 -2.78
C THR A 449 -24.84 19.11 -2.72
N ARG A 450 -24.33 19.52 -1.55
CA ARG A 450 -23.78 20.87 -1.31
C ARG A 450 -22.61 21.22 -2.23
N THR A 451 -21.81 20.23 -2.63
CA THR A 451 -20.62 20.39 -3.48
C THR A 451 -20.90 20.26 -4.98
N LEU A 452 -22.18 20.26 -5.39
CA LEU A 452 -22.60 20.07 -6.79
C LEU A 452 -21.83 20.96 -7.80
N PRO A 453 -21.57 22.27 -7.56
CA PRO A 453 -20.80 23.07 -8.51
C PRO A 453 -19.37 22.56 -8.73
N SER A 454 -18.70 22.13 -7.65
CA SER A 454 -17.33 21.59 -7.71
C SER A 454 -17.28 20.25 -8.41
N VAL A 455 -18.25 19.37 -8.13
CA VAL A 455 -18.42 18.07 -8.80
C VAL A 455 -18.63 18.29 -10.30
N MET A 456 -19.59 19.14 -10.70
CA MET A 456 -19.87 19.42 -12.10
C MET A 456 -18.68 20.07 -12.83
N LYS A 457 -17.93 20.96 -12.17
CA LYS A 457 -16.69 21.54 -12.71
C LYS A 457 -15.62 20.46 -12.96
N TYR A 458 -15.43 19.53 -12.02
CA TYR A 458 -14.52 18.40 -12.17
C TYR A 458 -14.94 17.51 -13.36
N PHE A 459 -16.20 17.11 -13.43
CA PHE A 459 -16.72 16.29 -14.52
C PHE A 459 -16.62 16.96 -15.88
N LEU A 460 -17.00 18.23 -15.99
CA LEU A 460 -16.89 18.96 -17.24
C LEU A 460 -15.44 19.06 -17.71
N LYS A 461 -14.49 19.29 -16.78
CA LYS A 461 -13.05 19.30 -17.07
C LYS A 461 -12.56 17.94 -17.56
N SER A 462 -12.94 16.85 -16.89
CA SER A 462 -12.54 15.48 -17.27
C SER A 462 -13.18 15.02 -18.58
N TYR A 463 -14.46 15.34 -18.81
CA TYR A 463 -15.19 14.98 -20.03
C TYR A 463 -14.64 15.72 -21.26
N VAL A 464 -14.37 17.02 -21.13
CA VAL A 464 -13.71 17.82 -22.19
C VAL A 464 -12.30 17.29 -22.46
N LYS A 465 -11.55 16.87 -21.44
CA LYS A 465 -10.22 16.28 -21.59
C LYS A 465 -10.25 14.98 -22.39
N ASN A 466 -11.26 14.12 -22.16
CA ASN A 466 -11.38 12.80 -22.79
C ASN A 466 -11.98 12.83 -24.20
N GLU A 467 -13.07 13.57 -24.44
CA GLU A 467 -13.70 13.67 -25.77
C GLU A 467 -12.84 14.43 -26.80
N VAL A 468 -12.04 15.41 -26.36
CA VAL A 468 -11.13 16.11 -27.27
C VAL A 468 -9.94 15.24 -27.67
N ALA A 469 -9.57 14.24 -26.85
CA ALA A 469 -8.51 13.28 -27.17
C ALA A 469 -8.94 12.27 -28.25
N THR A 470 -10.23 11.90 -28.30
CA THR A 470 -10.79 10.93 -29.27
C THR A 470 -11.08 11.55 -30.65
N ILE A 471 -11.29 12.86 -30.73
CA ILE A 471 -11.65 13.57 -31.97
C ILE A 471 -10.43 13.91 -32.86
N ILE A 472 -9.19 13.75 -32.38
CA ILE A 472 -7.98 14.07 -33.14
C ILE A 472 -7.48 12.82 -33.89
N PRO A 473 -7.51 12.80 -35.23
CA PRO A 473 -6.94 11.70 -36.02
C PRO A 473 -5.49 11.41 -35.65
N SER A 474 -5.17 10.13 -35.57
CA SER A 474 -3.84 9.57 -35.28
C SER A 474 -2.68 10.07 -36.15
N GLY A 475 -2.96 10.81 -37.23
CA GLY A 475 -1.98 11.40 -38.14
C GLY A 475 -1.76 12.92 -37.98
N ILE A 476 -2.41 13.59 -37.02
CA ILE A 476 -2.22 15.03 -36.79
C ILE A 476 -1.03 15.25 -35.86
N LYS A 477 -0.12 16.14 -36.29
CA LYS A 477 1.24 16.29 -35.78
C LYS A 477 1.36 16.30 -34.24
N PRO A 478 2.38 15.61 -33.68
CA PRO A 478 2.74 15.58 -32.24
C PRO A 478 2.75 16.94 -31.51
N GLY A 479 3.06 18.04 -32.20
CA GLY A 479 3.11 19.39 -31.61
C GLY A 479 1.75 19.93 -31.13
N ILE A 480 0.62 19.48 -31.70
CA ILE A 480 -0.71 19.91 -31.26
C ILE A 480 -1.09 19.23 -29.94
N HIS A 481 -0.67 17.97 -29.72
CA HIS A 481 -0.91 17.25 -28.47
C HIS A 481 -0.16 17.87 -27.28
N LYS A 482 1.12 18.24 -27.43
CA LYS A 482 1.87 18.97 -26.38
C LYS A 482 1.19 20.28 -25.99
N SER A 483 0.77 21.09 -26.96
CA SER A 483 0.14 22.40 -26.70
C SER A 483 -1.18 22.36 -25.92
N LYS A 484 -1.91 21.23 -25.92
CA LYS A 484 -3.23 21.08 -25.27
C LYS A 484 -3.15 20.48 -23.86
N PHE A 485 -2.09 19.75 -23.55
CA PHE A 485 -1.87 19.15 -22.23
C PHE A 485 -0.66 19.82 -21.58
N SER A 486 -0.91 20.72 -20.64
CA SER A 486 0.14 21.51 -19.98
C SER A 486 1.26 20.66 -19.38
N GLU A 487 0.94 19.46 -18.90
CA GLU A 487 1.91 18.52 -18.33
C GLU A 487 2.88 17.93 -19.39
N MET A 488 2.39 17.66 -20.61
CA MET A 488 3.21 17.08 -21.68
C MET A 488 4.24 18.05 -22.27
N ASN A 489 4.07 19.35 -22.02
CA ASN A 489 5.03 20.36 -22.46
C ASN A 489 6.41 20.17 -21.81
N PHE A 490 6.49 19.55 -20.64
CA PHE A 490 7.76 19.35 -19.92
C PHE A 490 8.56 18.14 -20.43
N LEU A 491 7.97 17.29 -21.26
CA LEU A 491 8.68 16.16 -21.88
C LEU A 491 9.57 16.68 -23.01
N SER A 492 10.80 16.15 -23.12
CA SER A 492 11.63 16.44 -24.29
C SER A 492 10.95 15.95 -25.58
N ASN A 493 11.32 16.49 -26.74
CA ASN A 493 10.68 16.06 -28.00
C ASN A 493 10.96 14.59 -28.28
N ASP A 494 12.21 14.17 -28.17
CA ASP A 494 12.62 12.79 -28.46
C ASP A 494 11.92 11.80 -27.53
N PHE A 495 11.89 12.08 -26.22
CA PHE A 495 11.22 11.24 -25.23
C PHE A 495 9.71 11.17 -25.44
N PHE A 496 9.07 12.31 -25.77
CA PHE A 496 7.65 12.33 -26.11
C PHE A 496 7.35 11.47 -27.33
N HIS A 497 8.12 11.62 -28.42
CA HIS A 497 7.90 10.86 -29.65
C HIS A 497 8.13 9.35 -29.47
N ALA A 498 9.08 8.96 -28.61
CA ALA A 498 9.32 7.57 -28.28
C ALA A 498 8.14 6.90 -27.54
N ASN A 499 7.38 7.68 -26.74
CA ASN A 499 6.38 7.15 -25.82
C ASN A 499 4.93 7.56 -26.15
N ILE A 500 4.70 8.40 -27.17
CA ILE A 500 3.35 8.89 -27.54
C ILE A 500 2.35 7.79 -27.90
N GLY A 501 2.83 6.57 -28.22
CA GLY A 501 1.98 5.39 -28.42
C GLY A 501 1.09 5.09 -27.21
N ARG A 502 1.55 5.37 -25.99
CA ARG A 502 0.81 5.18 -24.73
C ARG A 502 -0.42 6.07 -24.60
N TYR A 503 -0.50 7.17 -25.37
CA TYR A 503 -1.61 8.12 -25.32
C TYR A 503 -2.95 7.57 -25.85
N LYS A 504 -3.00 6.34 -26.38
CA LYS A 504 -4.22 5.78 -27.00
C LYS A 504 -4.94 4.70 -26.20
N GLU A 505 -4.43 4.30 -25.03
CA GLU A 505 -4.96 3.11 -24.33
C GLU A 505 -5.87 3.41 -23.15
N GLU A 506 -5.92 4.63 -22.62
CA GLU A 506 -6.86 4.99 -21.55
C GLU A 506 -8.26 5.35 -22.07
N ASN A 507 -8.90 4.44 -22.78
CA ASN A 507 -10.36 4.44 -22.82
C ASN A 507 -10.86 3.87 -21.49
N MET A 508 -10.84 4.68 -20.42
CA MET A 508 -11.69 4.40 -19.26
C MET A 508 -13.13 4.44 -19.77
N ALA A 509 -13.69 3.27 -20.09
CA ALA A 509 -15.13 3.13 -20.16
C ALA A 509 -15.66 3.67 -18.82
N PRO A 510 -16.50 4.72 -18.82
CA PRO A 510 -17.06 5.23 -17.57
C PRO A 510 -17.79 4.05 -16.92
N SER A 511 -17.24 3.53 -15.82
CA SER A 511 -17.75 2.28 -15.26
C SER A 511 -19.24 2.42 -14.96
N ASP A 512 -20.00 1.35 -15.18
CA ASP A 512 -21.45 1.42 -15.29
C ASP A 512 -22.20 1.72 -13.98
N SER A 513 -21.53 1.64 -12.83
CA SER A 513 -22.12 1.87 -11.50
C SER A 513 -21.10 2.43 -10.50
N LEU A 514 -21.57 3.00 -9.38
CA LEU A 514 -20.69 3.39 -8.26
C LEU A 514 -19.86 2.20 -7.74
N ASN A 515 -20.48 1.03 -7.54
CA ASN A 515 -19.77 -0.13 -6.98
C ASN A 515 -18.67 -0.65 -7.93
N SER A 516 -18.85 -0.50 -9.25
CA SER A 516 -17.79 -0.78 -10.23
C SER A 516 -16.61 0.19 -10.11
N VAL A 517 -16.88 1.50 -9.93
CA VAL A 517 -15.82 2.49 -9.67
C VAL A 517 -15.08 2.17 -8.38
N LEU A 518 -15.80 1.93 -7.28
CA LEU A 518 -15.19 1.61 -5.99
C LEU A 518 -14.34 0.33 -6.10
N SER A 519 -14.82 -0.71 -6.79
CA SER A 519 -14.04 -1.94 -6.98
C SER A 519 -12.77 -1.69 -7.79
N HIS A 520 -12.84 -0.90 -8.86
CA HIS A 520 -11.65 -0.49 -9.61
C HIS A 520 -10.67 0.29 -8.73
N GLU A 521 -11.16 1.28 -7.97
CA GLU A 521 -10.30 2.11 -7.12
C GLU A 521 -9.62 1.30 -6.00
N PHE A 522 -10.31 0.28 -5.50
CA PHE A 522 -9.85 -0.58 -4.41
C PHE A 522 -8.79 -1.61 -4.85
N TYR A 523 -8.90 -2.21 -6.04
CA TYR A 523 -7.96 -3.26 -6.49
C TYR A 523 -6.94 -2.81 -7.55
N SER A 524 -7.21 -1.73 -8.27
CA SER A 524 -6.42 -1.32 -9.44
C SER A 524 -6.24 0.19 -9.56
N GLY A 525 -6.68 0.96 -8.57
CA GLY A 525 -6.64 2.42 -8.59
C GLY A 525 -5.92 3.01 -7.37
N PRO A 526 -6.42 4.14 -6.81
CA PRO A 526 -5.68 4.93 -5.83
C PRO A 526 -5.36 4.19 -4.53
N LEU A 527 -6.12 3.17 -4.12
CA LEU A 527 -5.83 2.45 -2.88
C LEU A 527 -4.44 1.80 -2.90
N LYS A 528 -4.01 1.28 -4.05
CA LYS A 528 -2.67 0.71 -4.23
C LYS A 528 -1.58 1.70 -3.82
N TYR A 529 -1.67 2.93 -4.32
CA TYR A 529 -0.72 3.99 -3.99
C TYR A 529 -0.77 4.36 -2.49
N LEU A 530 -1.97 4.42 -1.90
CA LEU A 530 -2.13 4.73 -0.48
C LEU A 530 -1.52 3.65 0.41
N LEU A 531 -1.78 2.37 0.10
CA LEU A 531 -1.21 1.24 0.83
C LEU A 531 0.31 1.13 0.68
N ARG A 532 0.87 1.45 -0.50
CA ARG A 532 2.33 1.56 -0.64
C ARG A 532 2.87 2.70 0.24
N CYS A 533 2.24 3.87 0.20
CA CYS A 533 2.65 5.00 1.03
C CYS A 533 2.64 4.61 2.52
N GLU A 534 1.58 3.93 2.96
CA GLU A 534 1.40 3.39 4.30
C GLU A 534 2.50 2.43 4.70
N ASP A 535 2.71 1.36 3.91
CA ASP A 535 3.73 0.33 4.16
C ASP A 535 5.14 0.93 4.16
N ARG A 536 5.49 1.74 3.15
CA ARG A 536 6.84 2.30 3.04
C ARG A 536 7.17 3.30 4.14
N CYS A 537 6.22 4.17 4.51
CA CYS A 537 6.43 5.12 5.61
C CYS A 537 6.52 4.42 6.96
N SER A 538 5.61 3.48 7.23
CA SER A 538 5.59 2.74 8.51
C SER A 538 6.83 1.87 8.67
N MET A 539 7.18 1.11 7.63
CA MET A 539 8.33 0.20 7.68
C MET A 539 9.68 0.90 7.69
N ARG A 540 9.78 2.13 7.17
CA ARG A 540 11.00 2.94 7.32
C ARG A 540 11.38 3.15 8.80
N PHE A 541 10.39 3.13 9.69
CA PHE A 541 10.55 3.26 11.14
C PHE A 541 10.24 1.97 11.90
N SER A 542 10.27 0.82 11.23
CA SER A 542 10.02 -0.50 11.85
C SER A 542 8.68 -0.55 12.61
N VAL A 543 7.65 0.09 12.06
CA VAL A 543 6.27 0.08 12.57
C VAL A 543 5.40 -0.74 11.60
N GLU A 544 4.64 -1.69 12.14
CA GLU A 544 3.59 -2.39 11.40
C GLU A 544 2.30 -1.56 11.43
N SER A 545 1.85 -1.12 10.25
CA SER A 545 0.50 -0.59 10.08
C SER A 545 -0.48 -1.69 9.67
N ARG A 546 -1.64 -1.72 10.34
CA ARG A 546 -2.78 -2.62 10.11
C ARG A 546 -3.97 -1.79 9.66
N THR A 547 -4.64 -2.20 8.59
CA THR A 547 -5.65 -1.36 7.91
C THR A 547 -6.99 -2.09 7.80
N PRO A 548 -7.84 -2.11 8.86
CA PRO A 548 -9.07 -2.91 8.92
C PRO A 548 -10.01 -2.77 7.72
N PHE A 549 -10.06 -1.58 7.11
CA PHE A 549 -10.90 -1.35 5.93
C PHE A 549 -10.32 -1.92 4.63
N SER A 550 -9.02 -2.29 4.60
CA SER A 550 -8.32 -2.73 3.40
C SER A 550 -8.00 -4.22 3.36
N ASP A 551 -7.81 -4.89 4.50
CA ASP A 551 -7.39 -6.30 4.56
C ASP A 551 -8.44 -7.24 5.16
N ASP A 552 -9.60 -6.75 5.62
CA ASP A 552 -10.65 -7.61 6.17
C ASP A 552 -11.57 -8.18 5.10
N ARG A 553 -11.36 -9.45 4.76
CA ARG A 553 -12.07 -10.13 3.68
C ARG A 553 -13.59 -10.08 3.83
N ASP A 554 -14.11 -10.28 5.04
CA ASP A 554 -15.56 -10.38 5.27
C ASP A 554 -16.21 -9.01 5.16
N LEU A 555 -15.61 -7.98 5.76
CA LEU A 555 -16.05 -6.60 5.62
C LEU A 555 -16.06 -6.15 4.15
N ILE A 556 -14.98 -6.43 3.43
CA ILE A 556 -14.81 -6.05 2.02
C ILE A 556 -15.83 -6.74 1.13
N SER A 557 -15.92 -8.07 1.24
CA SER A 557 -16.86 -8.88 0.46
C SER A 557 -18.29 -8.42 0.72
N ARG A 558 -18.61 -8.14 1.99
CA ARG A 558 -19.95 -7.67 2.35
C ARG A 558 -20.26 -6.30 1.76
N LEU A 559 -19.34 -5.34 1.84
CA LEU A 559 -19.58 -3.99 1.32
C LEU A 559 -19.69 -3.93 -0.20
N PHE A 560 -19.00 -4.80 -0.94
CA PHE A 560 -19.20 -4.90 -2.40
C PHE A 560 -20.52 -5.57 -2.77
N SER A 561 -21.08 -6.42 -1.91
CA SER A 561 -22.42 -7.01 -2.10
C SER A 561 -23.58 -6.04 -1.80
N ILE A 562 -23.34 -4.93 -1.09
CA ILE A 562 -24.38 -3.95 -0.74
C ILE A 562 -24.63 -2.97 -1.90
N PRO A 563 -25.90 -2.70 -2.28
CA PRO A 563 -26.23 -1.74 -3.33
C PRO A 563 -25.72 -0.32 -3.05
N SER A 564 -25.32 0.37 -4.11
CA SER A 564 -24.79 1.74 -4.04
C SER A 564 -25.71 2.77 -3.37
N ILE A 565 -27.04 2.57 -3.41
CA ILE A 565 -28.01 3.49 -2.79
C ILE A 565 -27.89 3.59 -1.26
N TYR A 566 -27.26 2.62 -0.61
CA TYR A 566 -27.00 2.67 0.83
C TYR A 566 -25.67 3.39 1.16
N LYS A 567 -24.79 3.59 0.17
CA LYS A 567 -23.47 4.21 0.35
C LYS A 567 -23.51 5.73 0.27
N ILE A 568 -24.32 6.27 -0.66
CA ILE A 568 -24.58 7.71 -0.81
C ILE A 568 -26.07 7.97 -0.65
N GLN A 569 -26.43 8.89 0.25
CA GLN A 569 -27.83 9.28 0.47
C GLN A 569 -27.93 10.74 0.89
N GLY A 570 -28.92 11.46 0.37
CA GLY A 570 -29.18 12.85 0.72
C GLY A 570 -28.00 13.77 0.38
N GLY A 571 -27.23 13.45 -0.65
CA GLY A 571 -26.02 14.17 -1.00
C GLY A 571 -24.86 13.98 -0.02
N VAL A 572 -24.91 12.97 0.87
CA VAL A 572 -23.86 12.68 1.86
C VAL A 572 -23.12 11.38 1.51
N THR A 573 -21.80 11.45 1.48
CA THR A 573 -20.89 10.30 1.30
C THR A 573 -20.74 9.46 2.57
N LYS A 574 -20.30 8.20 2.42
CA LYS A 574 -20.11 7.26 3.54
C LYS A 574 -21.33 7.10 4.43
N LYS A 575 -22.54 7.19 3.86
CA LYS A 575 -23.76 7.20 4.67
C LYS A 575 -23.88 5.92 5.52
N LEU A 576 -23.56 4.78 4.92
CA LEU A 576 -23.57 3.49 5.62
C LEU A 576 -22.61 3.48 6.82
N LEU A 577 -21.37 3.94 6.67
CA LEU A 577 -20.41 4.01 7.79
C LEU A 577 -20.89 4.96 8.88
N ARG A 578 -21.44 6.13 8.51
CA ARG A 578 -22.01 7.09 9.47
C ARG A 578 -23.15 6.47 10.28
N ASN A 579 -24.05 5.75 9.61
CA ASN A 579 -25.17 5.07 10.26
C ASN A 579 -24.67 3.96 11.20
N SER A 580 -23.72 3.13 10.75
CA SER A 580 -23.11 2.07 11.57
C SER A 580 -22.40 2.62 12.80
N MET A 581 -21.77 3.80 12.69
CA MET A 581 -20.88 4.33 13.73
C MET A 581 -21.51 5.41 14.60
N GLN A 582 -22.76 5.78 14.34
CA GLN A 582 -23.44 6.90 15.00
C GLN A 582 -23.45 6.78 16.54
N ALA A 583 -23.52 5.57 17.08
CA ALA A 583 -23.52 5.32 18.52
C ALA A 583 -22.12 5.34 19.16
N HIS A 584 -21.05 5.30 18.36
CA HIS A 584 -19.68 5.06 18.83
C HIS A 584 -18.79 6.30 18.71
N ILE A 585 -19.01 7.15 17.72
CA ILE A 585 -18.16 8.32 17.44
C ILE A 585 -18.80 9.63 17.93
N PRO A 586 -18.02 10.69 18.20
CA PRO A 586 -18.57 11.99 18.56
C PRO A 586 -19.53 12.52 17.48
N GLU A 587 -20.66 13.11 17.88
CA GLU A 587 -21.67 13.64 16.96
C GLU A 587 -21.09 14.65 15.97
N VAL A 588 -20.11 15.44 16.43
CA VAL A 588 -19.40 16.43 15.60
C VAL A 588 -18.66 15.76 14.43
N ILE A 589 -18.15 14.54 14.61
CA ILE A 589 -17.48 13.74 13.57
C ILE A 589 -18.51 13.05 12.68
N ALA A 590 -19.55 12.45 13.28
CA ALA A 590 -20.60 11.73 12.54
C ALA A 590 -21.30 12.61 11.49
N ASN A 591 -21.45 13.91 11.79
CA ASN A 591 -22.10 14.88 10.93
C ASN A 591 -21.13 15.70 10.05
N ARG A 592 -19.83 15.40 10.10
CA ARG A 592 -18.80 16.16 9.37
C ARG A 592 -18.84 15.87 7.87
N GLU A 593 -19.03 16.90 7.05
CA GLU A 593 -19.07 16.80 5.58
C GLU A 593 -17.86 17.46 4.88
N ASP A 594 -17.01 18.18 5.63
CA ASP A 594 -15.88 18.99 5.13
C ASP A 594 -14.51 18.29 5.29
N LYS A 595 -14.45 16.96 5.16
CA LYS A 595 -13.19 16.21 5.28
C LYS A 595 -12.20 16.67 4.20
N MET A 596 -10.99 17.02 4.61
CA MET A 596 -9.90 17.36 3.69
C MET A 596 -8.99 16.14 3.59
N GLY A 597 -8.87 15.55 2.39
CA GLY A 597 -8.10 14.31 2.21
C GLY A 597 -6.61 14.52 2.47
N PHE A 598 -6.14 14.21 3.69
CA PHE A 598 -4.75 14.25 4.18
C PHE A 598 -3.90 15.35 3.50
N MET A 599 -4.42 16.57 3.49
CA MET A 599 -3.81 17.69 2.77
C MET A 599 -2.65 18.25 3.57
N THR A 600 -1.65 18.77 2.85
CA THR A 600 -0.49 19.46 3.45
C THR A 600 -0.41 20.87 2.87
N PRO A 601 0.25 21.82 3.56
CA PRO A 601 0.51 23.17 3.05
C PRO A 601 1.55 23.17 1.89
N ASN A 602 1.37 22.32 0.88
CA ASN A 602 2.33 22.09 -0.21
C ASN A 602 2.82 23.41 -0.82
N ASN A 603 1.90 24.25 -1.27
CA ASN A 603 2.26 25.51 -1.93
C ASN A 603 3.02 26.46 -0.99
N ASP A 604 2.61 26.53 0.27
CA ASP A 604 3.20 27.45 1.25
C ASP A 604 4.63 27.00 1.58
N TRP A 605 4.82 25.70 1.85
CA TRP A 605 6.14 25.13 2.06
C TRP A 605 7.07 25.33 0.87
N ILE A 606 6.62 24.99 -0.36
CA ILE A 606 7.44 25.14 -1.57
C ILE A 606 7.80 26.60 -1.85
N ARG A 607 6.87 27.55 -1.61
CA ARG A 607 7.14 29.00 -1.80
C ARG A 607 8.23 29.54 -0.89
N GLU A 608 8.27 29.01 0.32
CA GLU A 608 9.16 29.48 1.37
C GLU A 608 10.57 28.90 1.31
N ILE A 609 10.82 27.92 0.43
CA ILE A 609 12.12 27.25 0.23
C ILE A 609 12.69 27.51 -1.18
N LYS A 610 12.28 28.63 -1.79
CA LYS A 610 12.58 28.97 -3.18
C LYS A 610 14.05 28.78 -3.53
N ASP A 611 14.93 29.44 -2.78
CA ASP A 611 16.35 29.53 -3.12
C ASP A 611 17.06 28.19 -2.82
N GLU A 612 16.60 27.48 -1.80
CA GLU A 612 17.09 26.19 -1.36
C GLU A 612 16.83 25.10 -2.42
N VAL A 613 15.71 25.15 -3.14
CA VAL A 613 15.31 24.08 -4.07
C VAL A 613 15.71 24.33 -5.52
N ARG A 614 16.23 25.52 -5.86
CA ARG A 614 16.55 25.89 -7.26
C ARG A 614 17.50 24.89 -7.93
N HIS A 615 18.48 24.39 -7.18
CA HIS A 615 19.49 23.46 -7.68
C HIS A 615 18.90 22.16 -8.25
N TYR A 616 17.74 21.70 -7.76
CA TYR A 616 17.05 20.53 -8.34
C TYR A 616 16.61 20.80 -9.79
N PHE A 617 16.16 22.02 -10.10
CA PHE A 617 15.73 22.44 -11.44
C PHE A 617 16.89 22.65 -12.42
N GLU A 618 18.11 22.68 -11.88
CA GLU A 618 19.35 22.77 -12.63
C GLU A 618 20.03 21.40 -12.84
N ALA A 619 19.47 20.32 -12.28
CA ALA A 619 19.98 18.96 -12.46
C ALA A 619 19.75 18.42 -13.88
N ASP A 620 20.49 17.37 -14.24
CA ASP A 620 20.21 16.58 -15.43
C ASP A 620 19.03 15.63 -15.16
N THR A 621 18.24 15.38 -16.20
CA THR A 621 17.04 14.53 -16.18
C THR A 621 17.14 13.45 -17.25
N THR A 622 18.37 13.04 -17.58
CA THR A 622 18.71 11.96 -18.52
C THR A 622 18.11 12.18 -19.92
N GLY A 623 17.91 13.45 -20.30
CA GLY A 623 17.28 13.85 -21.57
C GLY A 623 15.76 13.59 -21.67
N MET A 624 15.10 13.11 -20.60
CA MET A 624 13.66 12.83 -20.61
C MET A 624 12.80 14.10 -20.53
N LEU A 625 13.30 15.14 -19.86
CA LEU A 625 12.56 16.38 -19.62
C LEU A 625 13.22 17.61 -20.25
N ASP A 626 12.40 18.59 -20.66
CA ASP A 626 12.86 19.89 -21.16
C ASP A 626 13.21 20.82 -19.99
N LYS A 627 14.50 20.84 -19.65
CA LYS A 627 15.08 21.67 -18.59
C LYS A 627 14.74 23.15 -18.74
N SER A 628 14.71 23.68 -19.98
CA SER A 628 14.46 25.10 -20.21
C SER A 628 13.02 25.49 -19.83
N LEU A 629 12.06 24.61 -20.14
CA LEU A 629 10.66 24.81 -19.79
C LEU A 629 10.43 24.62 -18.29
N ILE A 630 11.14 23.70 -17.67
CA ILE A 630 11.06 23.44 -16.22
C ILE A 630 11.59 24.63 -15.42
N LEU A 631 12.76 25.18 -15.79
CA LEU A 631 13.29 26.40 -15.17
C LEU A 631 12.36 27.60 -15.36
N LYS A 632 11.74 27.73 -16.54
CA LYS A 632 10.75 28.77 -16.80
C LYS A 632 9.50 28.61 -15.92
N GLU A 633 9.00 27.39 -15.74
CA GLU A 633 7.86 27.11 -14.85
C GLU A 633 8.22 27.39 -13.38
N TYR A 634 9.42 27.05 -12.95
CA TYR A 634 9.94 27.43 -11.64
C TYR A 634 9.91 28.96 -11.48
N ASP A 635 10.52 29.72 -12.38
CA ASP A 635 10.56 31.19 -12.28
C ASP A 635 9.15 31.81 -12.32
N ASN A 636 8.22 31.22 -13.09
CA ASN A 636 6.81 31.62 -13.12
C ASN A 636 6.07 31.32 -11.82
N TYR A 637 6.29 30.13 -11.22
CA TYR A 637 5.62 29.69 -10.00
C TYR A 637 5.92 30.63 -8.82
N PHE A 638 7.17 31.08 -8.72
CA PHE A 638 7.62 32.01 -7.69
C PHE A 638 7.37 33.50 -8.03
N ASN A 639 6.67 33.80 -9.14
CA ASN A 639 6.18 35.15 -9.45
C ASN A 639 4.83 35.39 -8.72
N PRO A 640 4.57 36.54 -8.05
CA PRO A 640 3.57 36.66 -6.97
C PRO A 640 2.07 36.51 -7.30
N SER A 641 1.68 35.98 -8.46
CA SER A 641 0.30 36.07 -8.96
C SER A 641 -0.52 34.78 -8.91
N SER A 642 0.08 33.59 -8.77
CA SER A 642 -0.70 32.33 -8.69
C SER A 642 -1.04 31.98 -7.25
N LYS A 643 -2.29 31.60 -6.96
CA LYS A 643 -2.74 31.05 -5.66
C LYS A 643 -3.31 29.63 -5.76
N GLU A 644 -3.32 29.03 -6.95
CA GLU A 644 -3.85 27.66 -7.13
C GLU A 644 -2.83 26.61 -6.67
N GLU A 645 -3.32 25.54 -6.03
CA GLU A 645 -2.51 24.38 -5.62
C GLU A 645 -1.81 23.77 -6.83
N ASN A 646 -0.48 23.71 -6.80
CA ASN A 646 0.33 23.20 -7.90
C ASN A 646 1.41 22.25 -7.36
N PHE A 647 1.25 20.97 -7.71
CA PHE A 647 2.14 19.90 -7.28
C PHE A 647 3.33 19.67 -8.22
N ARG A 648 3.40 20.36 -9.37
CA ARG A 648 4.43 20.13 -10.40
C ARG A 648 5.84 20.35 -9.89
N ILE A 649 6.02 21.41 -9.11
CA ILE A 649 7.33 21.81 -8.58
C ILE A 649 7.87 20.71 -7.65
N PHE A 650 7.05 20.24 -6.72
CA PHE A 650 7.43 19.13 -5.84
C PHE A 650 7.62 17.82 -6.61
N LYS A 651 6.73 17.49 -7.56
CA LYS A 651 6.87 16.31 -8.43
C LYS A 651 8.22 16.28 -9.14
N PHE A 652 8.63 17.41 -9.71
CA PHE A 652 9.91 17.53 -10.38
C PHE A 652 11.09 17.41 -9.40
N MET A 653 11.04 18.10 -8.25
CA MET A 653 12.07 17.96 -7.22
C MET A 653 12.23 16.51 -6.79
N SER A 654 11.12 15.82 -6.51
CA SER A 654 11.12 14.43 -6.07
C SER A 654 11.67 13.48 -7.15
N PHE A 655 11.40 13.75 -8.43
CA PHE A 655 12.00 13.00 -9.54
C PHE A 655 13.52 13.16 -9.61
N VAL A 656 14.04 14.37 -9.46
CA VAL A 656 15.50 14.61 -9.44
C VAL A 656 16.14 13.95 -8.22
N VAL A 657 15.50 14.04 -7.06
CA VAL A 657 15.94 13.32 -5.86
C VAL A 657 15.95 11.82 -6.09
N TRP A 658 14.93 11.27 -6.75
CA TRP A 658 14.86 9.85 -7.09
C TRP A 658 16.04 9.41 -7.97
N LEU A 659 16.35 10.18 -9.02
CA LEU A 659 17.54 9.94 -9.85
C LEU A 659 18.83 9.95 -9.00
N LYS A 660 18.96 10.92 -8.08
CA LYS A 660 20.12 11.07 -7.21
C LYS A 660 20.29 9.89 -6.23
N VAL A 661 19.26 9.58 -5.43
CA VAL A 661 19.35 8.57 -4.36
C VAL A 661 19.51 7.16 -4.91
N PHE A 662 19.06 6.95 -6.15
CA PHE A 662 19.26 5.72 -6.89
C PHE A 662 20.35 5.83 -7.97
N GLU A 663 21.23 6.84 -7.95
CA GLU A 663 22.38 6.94 -8.86
C GLU A 663 22.04 6.61 -10.34
N LEU A 664 20.90 7.09 -10.82
CA LEU A 664 20.38 6.82 -12.17
C LEU A 664 20.87 7.93 -13.10
N ASN A 665 21.62 7.57 -14.13
CA ASN A 665 22.22 8.51 -15.10
C ASN A 665 21.66 8.34 -16.51
#